data_AF-A0A257M4E4-F1
#
_entry.id   AF-A0A257M4E4-F1
#
_cell.length_a   1.000
_cell.length_b   1.000
_cell.length_c   1.000
_cell.angle_alpha   90.00
_cell.angle_beta   90.00
_cell.angle_gamma   90.00
#
_symmetry.space_group_name_H-M   'P 1'
#
loop_
_entity.id
_entity.type
_entity.pdbx_description
1 polymer ?
#
loop_
_entity_poly.entity_id
_entity_poly.type
_entity_poly.pdbx_seq_one_letter_code
_entity_poly.pdbx_strand_id
1 'polypeptide(L)'
;MKNKIRSIFTSPACNRATPSRRIPKLKRGLCNGGLIGSAMAGLALITISMNASGQAVPLGSASGFAVISSQGVTNSGASNVTGNIALSPLTTITGFSFSTPAGAGVVTGTVHYNDLQAIQAQADALTAYNTIAGRSYLPGNNLTGMDLGGLTLTPGTYHFDTSVGLTGSLTLNTLSDPNAVFIFQIGSTLTAAVGSSVVVTGAGAGTDPNLFWQVGSSATFNTGSSFSGNVLALASVSFGTGSQLSNGRVIALNGAVTLLGNNISVPALAPAAPGRFWNGSANNLWSATNWSSTVAGLDQINLGAGADVVFSVNPAHQNQNTTLDFDATISSLTVNDAAAVTIAGTNTLAVSSTGLVTGININSGAGATTISSKLLLGNLSQIVTVNNAAGLLISGVVGGSNGLTKAGTGTLVLTAAEIYTGSTEVAGGTLQIGDGVTAGTSIASSGPVFISSLVVPPVLAINLASGETFGNSATNNGQIRWIQQGTNTQASTSVFSGTGNMLVTASGTTILLGSNTFSGGTTIDTSGSVLVGNLSAGTSSAFGTGFLTIRDGYLDTYNSKVLTITTGGYVQSGGEIGIHLQGATPGSYTRFDVAGTSTLSGGTVFVYDDTGVYVPQGSWLGNSAGDTQNIIHTTGGLSGEFASNNPFSRIYNSAFNQDFLYHHGDTLLYPTLTYDASNAYVNWVQDSFRSVPGLTRNQDAVGGVLDGYQNENPSTSGSLVTYLDGQNIADLPAMYDLIAPDELTAIFQMGFAASELQNTNIERHLDQVRQAGGPPAEYTPASRDSKGGVIEPTMMSREGPLWSFFFEGSGGSASVDSTASASGYDFNSLGFTLGADRRVGDHFAVGFLGGYSNSDASLVNGGSIDVETYRGAVYATVFGNGFFADALLGAGYNSYDTKRASMFGFANGSSDGWQLDALINTGYDFHQGNWTFTPNASLGYTQVNLNSFTETGSLSSLSFPDQSQDSLRSELGAKISYAAVVNGMKITPQLRIAWQHEFLDSTQSIDSRFATGTSPLFSVDGPRIGRDRAVISAGLGIQFTPSVSGYVFYDGLLGGSGYSSNTVSAGVKMDF
;
A
#
# COMPACT_ATOMS: atom_id res chain seq x y z
N MET A 1 -21.03 45.34 -31.91
CA MET A 1 -21.74 45.65 -33.19
C MET A 1 -21.05 44.91 -34.33
N LYS A 2 -21.84 44.35 -35.28
CA LYS A 2 -21.49 43.69 -36.57
C LYS A 2 -20.77 42.32 -36.46
N ASN A 3 -21.49 41.19 -36.55
CA ASN A 3 -22.06 40.48 -37.74
C ASN A 3 -21.08 39.41 -38.28
N LYS A 4 -21.26 38.10 -38.06
CA LYS A 4 -22.20 37.10 -38.64
C LYS A 4 -22.01 36.83 -40.15
N ILE A 5 -21.78 35.55 -40.50
CA ILE A 5 -22.22 34.78 -41.70
C ILE A 5 -21.99 33.29 -41.33
N ARG A 6 -23.03 32.46 -41.10
CA ARG A 6 -23.90 31.70 -42.05
C ARG A 6 -23.18 30.44 -42.62
N SER A 7 -23.76 29.23 -42.78
CA SER A 7 -25.14 28.73 -42.62
C SER A 7 -25.31 27.27 -43.16
N ILE A 8 -26.31 26.53 -42.64
CA ILE A 8 -27.23 25.54 -43.32
C ILE A 8 -26.67 24.12 -43.65
N PHE A 9 -27.24 23.01 -43.13
CA PHE A 9 -28.46 22.31 -43.60
C PHE A 9 -29.33 21.66 -42.48
N THR A 10 -30.59 21.35 -42.83
CA THR A 10 -31.81 21.27 -42.02
C THR A 10 -32.42 19.86 -41.75
N SER A 11 -33.07 19.76 -40.58
CA SER A 11 -34.14 18.92 -39.97
C SER A 11 -35.23 18.25 -40.87
N PRO A 12 -36.14 17.33 -40.40
CA PRO A 12 -36.71 17.25 -39.03
C PRO A 12 -37.12 15.87 -38.40
N ALA A 13 -37.53 15.97 -37.11
CA ALA A 13 -38.47 15.13 -36.33
C ALA A 13 -37.93 13.97 -35.46
N CYS A 14 -37.98 14.09 -34.12
CA CYS A 14 -39.05 13.57 -33.25
C CYS A 14 -38.67 13.67 -31.75
N ASN A 15 -39.60 14.11 -30.90
CA ASN A 15 -39.47 14.46 -29.49
C ASN A 15 -39.14 13.29 -28.54
N ARG A 16 -38.35 13.54 -27.47
CA ARG A 16 -38.71 13.10 -26.10
C ARG A 16 -37.86 13.78 -25.00
N ALA A 17 -38.55 14.37 -24.04
CA ALA A 17 -38.02 14.85 -22.77
C ALA A 17 -38.16 13.78 -21.67
N THR A 18 -37.22 13.83 -20.72
CA THR A 18 -37.27 13.50 -19.27
C THR A 18 -38.65 13.73 -18.61
N PRO A 19 -39.04 13.12 -17.45
CA PRO A 19 -38.18 12.76 -16.30
C PRO A 19 -38.53 11.42 -15.56
N SER A 20 -37.63 10.88 -14.73
CA SER A 20 -37.91 9.72 -13.85
C SER A 20 -38.18 10.13 -12.38
N ARG A 21 -39.47 10.11 -12.06
CA ARG A 21 -40.21 9.84 -10.79
C ARG A 21 -39.52 9.80 -9.42
N ARG A 22 -40.14 10.55 -8.48
CA ARG A 22 -40.15 10.39 -7.01
C ARG A 22 -41.35 9.52 -6.51
N ILE A 23 -41.06 8.59 -5.58
CA ILE A 23 -41.66 8.24 -4.24
C ILE A 23 -43.19 7.96 -4.10
N PRO A 24 -43.64 6.98 -3.25
CA PRO A 24 -44.11 7.27 -1.87
C PRO A 24 -43.76 6.17 -0.81
N LYS A 25 -43.23 6.51 0.38
CA LYS A 25 -43.88 6.71 1.72
C LYS A 25 -44.48 5.48 2.44
N LEU A 26 -43.99 5.28 3.67
CA LEU A 26 -44.61 4.60 4.82
C LEU A 26 -46.04 5.11 5.15
N LYS A 27 -46.98 4.20 5.50
CA LYS A 27 -47.62 4.03 6.85
C LYS A 27 -48.96 3.23 6.81
N ARG A 28 -49.03 2.23 7.71
CA ARG A 28 -50.16 1.74 8.55
C ARG A 28 -51.40 1.02 7.96
N GLY A 29 -51.75 -0.09 8.63
CA GLY A 29 -53.14 -0.55 8.91
C GLY A 29 -53.43 -2.02 8.57
N LEU A 30 -53.23 -2.95 9.51
CA LEU A 30 -54.29 -3.69 10.27
C LEU A 30 -54.90 -4.92 9.56
N CYS A 31 -54.66 -6.14 10.09
CA CYS A 31 -55.67 -6.98 10.77
C CYS A 31 -55.26 -8.46 10.93
N ASN A 32 -55.07 -8.86 12.20
CA ASN A 32 -55.54 -10.06 12.90
C ASN A 32 -55.32 -11.51 12.39
N GLY A 33 -54.68 -12.27 13.28
CA GLY A 33 -54.95 -13.69 13.60
C GLY A 33 -53.65 -14.51 13.69
N GLY A 34 -53.17 -15.03 14.81
CA GLY A 34 -53.66 -15.07 16.18
C GLY A 34 -52.57 -15.65 17.10
N LEU A 35 -52.71 -15.38 18.40
CA LEU A 35 -51.95 -15.97 19.50
C LEU A 35 -51.97 -17.50 19.47
N ILE A 36 -50.82 -18.14 19.71
CA ILE A 36 -50.54 -19.19 20.71
C ILE A 36 -49.02 -19.07 20.99
N GLY A 37 -48.48 -18.87 22.18
CA GLY A 37 -48.89 -19.32 23.50
C GLY A 37 -48.00 -20.50 23.93
N SER A 38 -47.01 -20.22 24.78
CA SER A 38 -46.42 -21.14 25.78
C SER A 38 -45.60 -22.37 25.34
N ALA A 39 -44.34 -22.34 25.75
CA ALA A 39 -43.65 -23.32 26.60
C ALA A 39 -43.97 -24.82 26.43
N MET A 40 -42.90 -25.59 26.19
CA MET A 40 -42.63 -27.01 26.51
C MET A 40 -41.57 -27.46 25.49
N ALA A 41 -40.59 -28.30 25.72
CA ALA A 41 -40.07 -29.03 26.86
C ALA A 41 -38.70 -29.54 26.36
N GLY A 42 -37.76 -29.79 27.26
CA GLY A 42 -36.51 -30.47 26.90
C GLY A 42 -36.80 -31.81 26.22
N LEU A 43 -36.59 -31.87 24.92
CA LEU A 43 -36.52 -33.12 24.19
C LEU A 43 -35.05 -33.55 24.21
N ALA A 44 -34.70 -34.35 25.21
CA ALA A 44 -33.50 -35.17 25.13
C ALA A 44 -33.59 -35.96 23.81
N LEU A 45 -32.69 -35.64 22.87
CA LEU A 45 -32.45 -36.54 21.74
C LEU A 45 -32.03 -37.87 22.36
N ILE A 46 -32.95 -38.84 22.34
CA ILE A 46 -32.60 -40.25 22.41
C ILE A 46 -31.78 -40.49 21.15
N THR A 47 -30.47 -40.38 21.28
CA THR A 47 -29.53 -41.02 20.38
C THR A 47 -29.80 -42.50 20.49
N ILE A 48 -30.62 -43.03 19.57
CA ILE A 48 -30.62 -44.45 19.30
C ILE A 48 -29.26 -44.73 18.69
N SER A 49 -28.29 -45.10 19.54
CA SER A 49 -27.08 -45.76 19.11
C SER A 49 -27.52 -47.05 18.42
N MET A 50 -27.70 -47.01 17.11
CA MET A 50 -27.67 -48.23 16.32
C MET A 50 -26.28 -48.83 16.53
N ASN A 51 -26.19 -49.83 17.41
CA ASN A 51 -24.97 -50.59 17.59
C ASN A 51 -24.57 -51.15 16.22
N ALA A 52 -23.42 -50.74 15.71
CA ALA A 52 -22.81 -51.23 14.48
C ALA A 52 -22.24 -52.64 14.67
N SER A 53 -23.06 -53.58 15.16
CA SER A 53 -22.68 -54.97 15.43
C SER A 53 -22.66 -55.86 14.18
N GLY A 54 -22.89 -55.30 12.98
CA GLY A 54 -22.98 -56.06 11.72
C GLY A 54 -21.90 -55.77 10.68
N GLN A 55 -20.88 -54.94 10.96
CA GLN A 55 -19.85 -54.61 9.97
C GLN A 55 -18.58 -55.42 10.18
N ALA A 56 -18.19 -56.20 9.16
CA ALA A 56 -16.94 -56.94 9.10
C ALA A 56 -15.72 -56.06 9.45
N VAL A 57 -14.72 -56.62 10.13
CA VAL A 57 -13.49 -55.91 10.46
C VAL A 57 -12.56 -55.92 9.24
N PRO A 58 -12.17 -54.77 8.67
CA PRO A 58 -11.25 -54.73 7.56
C PRO A 58 -9.85 -55.16 8.01
N LEU A 59 -9.33 -56.22 7.39
CA LEU A 59 -7.96 -56.71 7.62
C LEU A 59 -6.93 -55.98 6.74
N GLY A 60 -7.34 -55.06 5.87
CA GLY A 60 -6.44 -54.39 4.92
C GLY A 60 -5.62 -55.40 4.10
N SER A 61 -4.34 -55.10 3.89
CA SER A 61 -3.38 -55.99 3.24
C SER A 61 -3.12 -57.30 4.02
N ALA A 62 -3.37 -57.32 5.34
CA ALA A 62 -3.26 -58.54 6.15
C ALA A 62 -4.22 -59.65 5.70
N SER A 63 -5.29 -59.29 4.97
CA SER A 63 -6.23 -60.24 4.36
C SER A 63 -5.55 -61.21 3.37
N GLY A 64 -4.45 -60.83 2.72
CA GLY A 64 -3.74 -61.69 1.77
C GLY A 64 -2.90 -62.81 2.40
N PHE A 65 -2.73 -62.81 3.73
CA PHE A 65 -1.75 -63.65 4.41
C PHE A 65 -2.41 -64.71 5.29
N ALA A 66 -1.90 -65.95 5.21
CA ALA A 66 -2.24 -67.04 6.12
C ALA A 66 -1.54 -66.91 7.46
N VAL A 67 -0.30 -66.43 7.44
CA VAL A 67 0.54 -66.27 8.64
C VAL A 67 1.20 -64.90 8.62
N ILE A 68 1.10 -64.16 9.71
CA ILE A 68 1.85 -62.90 9.95
C ILE A 68 2.58 -63.05 11.28
N SER A 69 3.89 -62.80 11.28
CA SER A 69 4.72 -62.91 12.48
C SER A 69 5.78 -61.82 12.52
N SER A 70 6.05 -61.32 13.73
CA SER A 70 7.11 -60.33 13.94
C SER A 70 8.42 -60.86 14.48
N GLN A 71 8.40 -62.08 15.03
CA GLN A 71 9.59 -62.76 15.55
C GLN A 71 9.92 -64.06 14.80
N GLY A 72 9.28 -64.29 13.66
CA GLY A 72 9.53 -65.44 12.80
C GLY A 72 8.56 -66.61 12.94
N VAL A 73 8.70 -67.60 12.07
CA VAL A 73 7.83 -68.80 12.03
C VAL A 73 8.69 -70.06 12.17
N THR A 74 8.35 -70.92 13.12
CA THR A 74 9.05 -72.20 13.36
C THR A 74 8.11 -73.35 13.10
N ASN A 75 8.52 -74.30 12.25
CA ASN A 75 7.78 -75.52 11.97
C ASN A 75 8.59 -76.77 12.35
N SER A 76 7.95 -77.76 12.95
CA SER A 76 8.53 -79.09 13.19
C SER A 76 7.51 -80.18 12.87
N GLY A 77 7.58 -80.73 11.65
CA GLY A 77 6.66 -81.74 11.11
C GLY A 77 6.10 -81.36 9.74
N ALA A 78 5.25 -82.22 9.17
CA ALA A 78 4.64 -82.02 7.85
C ALA A 78 3.43 -81.07 7.90
N SER A 79 3.66 -79.78 8.18
CA SER A 79 2.60 -78.76 8.14
C SER A 79 2.29 -78.32 6.71
N ASN A 80 1.04 -77.97 6.43
CA ASN A 80 0.61 -77.37 5.18
C ASN A 80 0.03 -75.97 5.45
N VAL A 81 0.62 -74.93 4.86
CA VAL A 81 0.13 -73.54 4.94
C VAL A 81 -0.35 -73.15 3.55
N THR A 82 -1.64 -72.89 3.39
CA THR A 82 -2.24 -72.44 2.13
C THR A 82 -2.56 -70.93 2.25
N GLY A 83 -1.81 -70.10 1.52
CA GLY A 83 -1.80 -68.62 1.58
C GLY A 83 -0.41 -68.02 1.84
N ASN A 84 -0.27 -66.69 1.74
CA ASN A 84 1.02 -66.00 1.88
C ASN A 84 1.50 -65.93 3.35
N ILE A 85 2.80 -65.75 3.56
CA ILE A 85 3.40 -65.53 4.89
C ILE A 85 4.09 -64.16 4.91
N ALA A 86 3.81 -63.32 5.92
CA ALA A 86 4.49 -62.05 6.15
C ALA A 86 5.40 -62.12 7.39
N LEU A 87 6.65 -61.72 7.22
CA LEU A 87 7.66 -61.66 8.27
C LEU A 87 8.24 -60.24 8.33
N SER A 88 7.96 -59.49 9.40
CA SER A 88 8.47 -58.13 9.59
C SER A 88 8.47 -57.78 11.08
N PRO A 89 9.50 -57.09 11.63
CA PRO A 89 10.74 -56.73 10.97
C PRO A 89 11.71 -57.92 10.85
N LEU A 90 11.56 -58.96 11.67
CA LEU A 90 12.43 -60.14 11.61
C LEU A 90 11.98 -61.10 10.50
N THR A 91 12.94 -61.70 9.82
CA THR A 91 12.74 -62.50 8.60
C THR A 91 12.96 -64.01 8.81
N THR A 92 13.01 -64.48 10.06
CA THR A 92 13.35 -65.87 10.38
C THR A 92 12.19 -66.83 10.09
N ILE A 93 12.44 -67.84 9.27
CA ILE A 93 11.51 -68.97 9.04
C ILE A 93 12.30 -70.28 9.04
N THR A 94 11.83 -71.29 9.79
CA THR A 94 12.52 -72.59 9.92
C THR A 94 11.56 -73.77 9.77
N GLY A 95 12.06 -74.90 9.26
CA GLY A 95 11.31 -76.16 9.16
C GLY A 95 10.33 -76.29 7.99
N PHE A 96 10.34 -75.34 7.05
CA PHE A 96 9.68 -75.43 5.75
C PHE A 96 10.70 -75.77 4.66
N SER A 97 10.30 -76.57 3.67
CA SER A 97 11.11 -76.79 2.46
C SER A 97 10.40 -76.25 1.23
N PHE A 98 11.13 -75.53 0.38
CA PHE A 98 10.66 -75.03 -0.91
C PHE A 98 11.03 -75.97 -2.08
N SER A 99 11.62 -77.14 -1.80
CA SER A 99 11.93 -78.21 -2.76
C SER A 99 11.84 -79.57 -2.06
N THR A 100 10.79 -80.35 -2.33
CA THR A 100 10.30 -81.53 -1.59
C THR A 100 11.35 -82.54 -1.09
N PRO A 101 11.53 -82.67 0.24
CA PRO A 101 11.91 -83.89 0.92
C PRO A 101 10.79 -84.29 1.90
N ALA A 102 10.58 -85.59 2.10
CA ALA A 102 9.56 -86.07 3.04
C ALA A 102 9.86 -85.60 4.48
N GLY A 103 8.90 -84.91 5.12
CA GLY A 103 8.95 -84.53 6.54
C GLY A 103 9.01 -83.03 6.86
N ALA A 104 9.30 -82.16 5.88
CA ALA A 104 9.27 -80.70 6.06
C ALA A 104 7.87 -80.12 5.79
N GLY A 105 7.59 -78.93 6.34
CA GLY A 105 6.36 -78.20 6.04
C GLY A 105 6.34 -77.64 4.60
N VAL A 106 5.15 -77.47 4.04
CA VAL A 106 4.88 -76.92 2.70
C VAL A 106 4.09 -75.61 2.83
N VAL A 107 4.50 -74.60 2.05
CA VAL A 107 3.76 -73.34 1.88
C VAL A 107 3.24 -73.26 0.45
N THR A 108 1.92 -73.20 0.29
CA THR A 108 1.23 -72.97 -0.97
C THR A 108 0.87 -71.48 -1.04
N GLY A 109 1.86 -70.63 -1.38
CA GLY A 109 1.79 -69.17 -1.39
C GLY A 109 3.19 -68.54 -1.42
N THR A 110 3.29 -67.20 -1.39
CA THR A 110 4.56 -66.47 -1.34
C THR A 110 4.96 -66.12 0.10
N VAL A 111 6.25 -66.20 0.42
CA VAL A 111 6.80 -65.72 1.70
C VAL A 111 7.44 -64.36 1.49
N HIS A 112 6.95 -63.36 2.22
CA HIS A 112 7.38 -61.96 2.17
C HIS A 112 8.28 -61.64 3.35
N TYR A 113 9.51 -61.22 3.06
CA TYR A 113 10.58 -60.99 4.04
C TYR A 113 10.87 -59.50 4.19
N ASN A 114 10.23 -58.86 5.16
CA ASN A 114 10.41 -57.44 5.50
C ASN A 114 10.34 -56.50 4.27
N ASP A 115 9.53 -56.85 3.27
CA ASP A 115 9.24 -56.01 2.12
C ASP A 115 8.03 -55.10 2.42
N LEU A 116 7.70 -54.19 1.50
CA LEU A 116 6.60 -53.25 1.69
C LEU A 116 5.26 -53.95 1.95
N GLN A 117 5.06 -55.15 1.40
CA GLN A 117 3.81 -55.91 1.57
C GLN A 117 3.75 -56.57 2.96
N ALA A 118 4.87 -57.08 3.47
CA ALA A 118 4.98 -57.60 4.85
C ALA A 118 4.86 -56.48 5.90
N ILE A 119 5.48 -55.32 5.65
CA ILE A 119 5.41 -54.14 6.54
C ILE A 119 3.97 -53.62 6.62
N GLN A 120 3.31 -53.43 5.47
CA GLN A 120 1.93 -52.96 5.43
C GLN A 120 0.96 -53.99 6.04
N ALA A 121 1.15 -55.29 5.77
CA ALA A 121 0.33 -56.35 6.35
C ALA A 121 0.42 -56.37 7.88
N GLN A 122 1.58 -56.07 8.44
CA GLN A 122 1.77 -55.99 9.88
C GLN A 122 1.12 -54.74 10.49
N ALA A 123 1.22 -53.58 9.82
CA ALA A 123 0.56 -52.35 10.25
C ALA A 123 -0.98 -52.47 10.18
N ASP A 124 -1.50 -53.08 9.11
CA ASP A 124 -2.94 -53.33 8.95
C ASP A 124 -3.44 -54.38 9.95
N ALA A 125 -2.66 -55.41 10.24
CA ALA A 125 -2.97 -56.40 11.27
C ALA A 125 -3.06 -55.75 12.67
N LEU A 126 -2.16 -54.81 12.98
CA LEU A 126 -2.21 -54.03 14.23
C LEU A 126 -3.45 -53.12 14.27
N THR A 127 -3.79 -52.49 13.14
CA THR A 127 -5.00 -51.67 13.02
C THR A 127 -6.27 -52.49 13.21
N ALA A 128 -6.35 -53.68 12.61
CA ALA A 128 -7.46 -54.61 12.80
C ALA A 128 -7.57 -55.09 14.24
N TYR A 129 -6.44 -55.42 14.89
CA TYR A 129 -6.39 -55.79 16.30
C TYR A 129 -6.95 -54.67 17.20
N ASN A 130 -6.50 -53.42 17.01
CA ASN A 130 -6.99 -52.27 17.77
C ASN A 130 -8.47 -51.98 17.49
N THR A 131 -8.90 -52.14 16.24
CA THR A 131 -10.31 -52.01 15.84
C THR A 131 -11.18 -53.04 16.55
N ILE A 132 -10.73 -54.30 16.62
CA ILE A 132 -11.44 -55.37 17.32
C ILE A 132 -11.48 -55.07 18.82
N ALA A 133 -10.36 -54.71 19.43
CA ALA A 133 -10.27 -54.40 20.86
C ALA A 133 -11.18 -53.22 21.26
N GLY A 134 -11.43 -52.27 20.35
CA GLY A 134 -12.32 -51.13 20.56
C GLY A 134 -13.81 -51.40 20.29
N ARG A 135 -14.22 -52.60 19.85
CA ARG A 135 -15.64 -52.91 19.59
C ARG A 135 -16.42 -53.02 20.89
N SER A 136 -17.56 -52.33 20.98
CA SER A 136 -18.50 -52.52 22.08
C SER A 136 -19.12 -53.92 22.06
N TYR A 137 -19.38 -54.47 23.25
CA TYR A 137 -20.13 -55.71 23.46
C TYR A 137 -21.36 -55.44 24.36
N LEU A 138 -22.39 -56.28 24.24
CA LEU A 138 -23.56 -56.19 25.12
C LEU A 138 -23.20 -56.73 26.51
N PRO A 139 -23.74 -56.18 27.62
CA PRO A 139 -23.42 -56.66 28.96
C PRO A 139 -23.59 -58.18 29.17
N GLY A 140 -24.57 -58.80 28.49
CA GLY A 140 -24.80 -60.26 28.52
C GLY A 140 -23.78 -61.11 27.75
N ASN A 141 -22.86 -60.49 27.00
CA ASN A 141 -21.79 -61.14 26.25
C ASN A 141 -20.42 -61.03 26.92
N ASN A 142 -20.34 -60.46 28.13
CA ASN A 142 -19.16 -60.65 28.98
C ASN A 142 -19.23 -62.07 29.57
N LEU A 143 -18.38 -62.95 29.07
CA LEU A 143 -18.32 -64.36 29.45
C LEU A 143 -17.09 -64.66 30.34
N THR A 144 -16.54 -63.64 30.99
CA THR A 144 -15.38 -63.77 31.87
C THR A 144 -15.59 -64.88 32.90
N GLY A 145 -14.63 -65.80 32.96
CA GLY A 145 -14.66 -66.97 33.86
C GLY A 145 -15.39 -68.20 33.30
N MET A 146 -16.00 -68.14 32.11
CA MET A 146 -16.63 -69.29 31.45
C MET A 146 -15.67 -69.98 30.46
N ASP A 147 -15.76 -71.31 30.35
CA ASP A 147 -15.13 -72.08 29.27
C ASP A 147 -16.02 -72.03 28.02
N LEU A 148 -15.42 -71.94 26.83
CA LEU A 148 -16.13 -71.87 25.55
C LEU A 148 -16.75 -73.21 25.11
N GLY A 149 -16.29 -74.32 25.70
CA GLY A 149 -16.73 -75.67 25.38
C GLY A 149 -18.19 -75.93 25.74
N GLY A 150 -18.94 -76.47 24.79
CA GLY A 150 -20.36 -76.79 24.93
C GLY A 150 -21.30 -75.60 24.67
N LEU A 151 -20.78 -74.39 24.48
CA LEU A 151 -21.61 -73.23 24.17
C LEU A 151 -22.11 -73.26 22.72
N THR A 152 -23.31 -72.72 22.53
CA THR A 152 -23.84 -72.34 21.21
C THR A 152 -24.04 -70.83 21.19
N LEU A 153 -23.26 -70.13 20.38
CA LEU A 153 -23.26 -68.67 20.31
C LEU A 153 -23.84 -68.20 18.97
N THR A 154 -24.47 -67.04 18.97
CA THR A 154 -25.02 -66.35 17.80
C THR A 154 -24.12 -65.16 17.41
N PRO A 155 -24.29 -64.50 16.26
CA PRO A 155 -23.39 -63.41 15.84
C PRO A 155 -23.34 -62.28 16.87
N GLY A 156 -22.13 -61.77 17.15
CA GLY A 156 -21.90 -60.72 18.15
C GLY A 156 -20.47 -60.62 18.66
N THR A 157 -20.21 -59.60 19.48
CA THR A 157 -18.95 -59.39 20.21
C THR A 157 -19.06 -60.02 21.60
N TYR A 158 -18.11 -60.90 21.94
CA TYR A 158 -17.96 -61.60 23.20
C TYR A 158 -16.67 -61.18 23.90
N HIS A 159 -16.75 -60.92 25.20
CA HIS A 159 -15.65 -60.31 25.96
C HIS A 159 -15.23 -61.17 27.15
N PHE A 160 -13.91 -61.22 27.39
CA PHE A 160 -13.27 -61.87 28.52
C PHE A 160 -12.19 -60.95 29.08
N ASP A 161 -12.31 -60.55 30.35
CA ASP A 161 -11.30 -59.71 31.04
C ASP A 161 -9.98 -60.48 31.25
N THR A 162 -10.04 -61.81 31.30
CA THR A 162 -8.90 -62.71 31.60
C THR A 162 -8.69 -63.76 30.50
N SER A 163 -7.81 -64.74 30.74
CA SER A 163 -7.63 -65.90 29.86
C SER A 163 -8.90 -66.74 29.73
N VAL A 164 -9.06 -67.36 28.56
CA VAL A 164 -10.21 -68.24 28.23
C VAL A 164 -9.73 -69.61 27.76
N GLY A 165 -10.44 -70.65 28.21
CA GLY A 165 -10.28 -72.03 27.77
C GLY A 165 -11.34 -72.44 26.75
N LEU A 166 -10.98 -73.32 25.83
CA LEU A 166 -11.92 -74.07 25.00
C LEU A 166 -11.73 -75.57 25.25
N THR A 167 -12.63 -76.16 26.05
CA THR A 167 -12.62 -77.58 26.42
C THR A 167 -13.81 -78.31 25.81
N GLY A 168 -13.60 -78.98 24.68
CA GLY A 168 -14.67 -79.63 23.90
C GLY A 168 -15.06 -78.82 22.66
N SER A 169 -16.35 -78.84 22.27
CA SER A 169 -16.81 -78.18 21.03
C SER A 169 -17.56 -76.87 21.31
N LEU A 170 -17.15 -75.77 20.67
CA LEU A 170 -17.89 -74.52 20.57
C LEU A 170 -18.69 -74.50 19.27
N THR A 171 -19.99 -74.21 19.33
CA THR A 171 -20.85 -74.08 18.16
C THR A 171 -21.17 -72.62 17.89
N LEU A 172 -20.89 -72.13 16.68
CA LEU A 172 -21.24 -70.78 16.23
C LEU A 172 -22.36 -70.89 15.20
N ASN A 173 -23.57 -70.47 15.55
CA ASN A 173 -24.74 -70.55 14.68
C ASN A 173 -24.94 -69.21 13.95
N THR A 174 -24.81 -69.20 12.63
CA THR A 174 -24.91 -67.97 11.81
C THR A 174 -26.33 -67.44 11.67
N LEU A 175 -27.34 -68.14 12.22
CA LEU A 175 -28.76 -67.77 12.10
C LEU A 175 -29.22 -67.59 10.65
N SER A 176 -28.60 -68.33 9.71
CA SER A 176 -28.83 -68.23 8.26
C SER A 176 -28.32 -66.95 7.58
N ASP A 177 -27.46 -66.18 8.25
CA ASP A 177 -26.77 -65.03 7.65
C ASP A 177 -25.37 -65.43 7.13
N PRO A 178 -25.12 -65.36 5.80
CA PRO A 178 -23.81 -65.65 5.24
C PRO A 178 -22.73 -64.61 5.58
N ASN A 179 -23.09 -63.45 6.15
CA ASN A 179 -22.17 -62.39 6.59
C ASN A 179 -22.09 -62.27 8.12
N ALA A 180 -22.50 -63.32 8.84
CA ALA A 180 -22.49 -63.34 10.30
C ALA A 180 -21.10 -62.99 10.88
N VAL A 181 -21.05 -62.00 11.78
CA VAL A 181 -19.80 -61.57 12.42
C VAL A 181 -19.71 -62.11 13.85
N PHE A 182 -18.60 -62.75 14.17
CA PHE A 182 -18.28 -63.22 15.52
C PHE A 182 -16.95 -62.61 15.97
N ILE A 183 -16.96 -61.90 17.09
CA ILE A 183 -15.76 -61.29 17.65
C ILE A 183 -15.55 -61.80 19.08
N PHE A 184 -14.37 -62.30 19.37
CA PHE A 184 -13.93 -62.69 20.70
C PHE A 184 -12.78 -61.77 21.13
N GLN A 185 -13.02 -60.96 22.17
CA GLN A 185 -12.04 -60.10 22.82
C GLN A 185 -11.55 -60.78 24.09
N ILE A 186 -10.27 -61.15 24.13
CA ILE A 186 -9.69 -61.94 25.22
C ILE A 186 -8.56 -61.11 25.84
N GLY A 187 -8.72 -60.68 27.09
CA GLY A 187 -7.78 -59.81 27.79
C GLY A 187 -6.39 -60.42 28.01
N SER A 188 -6.29 -61.76 28.08
CA SER A 188 -5.01 -62.47 28.21
C SER A 188 -4.83 -63.60 27.19
N THR A 189 -4.92 -64.86 27.60
CA THR A 189 -4.46 -66.04 26.83
C THR A 189 -5.64 -66.86 26.35
N LEU A 190 -5.60 -67.33 25.11
CA LEU A 190 -6.56 -68.31 24.57
C LEU A 190 -5.91 -69.70 24.58
N THR A 191 -6.52 -70.67 25.25
CA THR A 191 -6.04 -72.07 25.25
C THR A 191 -7.12 -73.03 24.77
N ALA A 192 -6.91 -73.66 23.62
CA ALA A 192 -7.76 -74.74 23.13
C ALA A 192 -7.20 -76.08 23.62
N ALA A 193 -8.02 -76.86 24.33
CA ALA A 193 -7.62 -78.14 24.92
C ALA A 193 -7.40 -79.22 23.84
N VAL A 194 -6.82 -80.36 24.24
CA VAL A 194 -6.60 -81.50 23.33
C VAL A 194 -7.93 -81.93 22.70
N GLY A 195 -7.99 -82.00 21.37
CA GLY A 195 -9.17 -82.43 20.62
C GLY A 195 -10.37 -81.46 20.63
N SER A 196 -10.21 -80.22 21.10
CA SER A 196 -11.30 -79.23 21.09
C SER A 196 -11.64 -78.74 19.68
N SER A 197 -12.88 -78.31 19.42
CA SER A 197 -13.32 -77.86 18.10
C SER A 197 -14.13 -76.57 18.12
N VAL A 198 -13.97 -75.73 17.10
CA VAL A 198 -14.90 -74.63 16.77
C VAL A 198 -15.68 -75.03 15.52
N VAL A 199 -16.99 -75.16 15.64
CA VAL A 199 -17.88 -75.59 14.57
C VAL A 199 -18.83 -74.45 14.20
N VAL A 200 -18.77 -73.99 12.94
CA VAL A 200 -19.71 -72.99 12.41
C VAL A 200 -20.86 -73.70 11.72
N THR A 201 -22.10 -73.37 12.09
CA THR A 201 -23.33 -73.98 11.54
C THR A 201 -24.25 -72.91 10.94
N GLY A 202 -24.99 -73.26 9.88
CA GLY A 202 -25.89 -72.35 9.15
C GLY A 202 -25.38 -71.95 7.75
N ALA A 203 -25.98 -70.91 7.15
CA ALA A 203 -25.53 -70.37 5.86
C ALA A 203 -24.14 -69.73 6.00
N GLY A 204 -23.25 -69.92 5.02
CA GLY A 204 -21.85 -69.45 5.08
C GLY A 204 -20.87 -70.36 5.81
N ALA A 205 -21.31 -71.53 6.31
CA ALA A 205 -20.44 -72.52 6.93
C ALA A 205 -19.39 -73.03 5.91
N GLY A 206 -18.12 -72.71 6.15
CA GLY A 206 -16.99 -73.10 5.29
C GLY A 206 -16.39 -72.01 4.40
N THR A 207 -16.93 -70.77 4.43
CA THR A 207 -16.48 -69.66 3.55
C THR A 207 -15.91 -68.44 4.28
N ASP A 208 -15.85 -68.45 5.61
CA ASP A 208 -16.01 -67.19 6.35
C ASP A 208 -14.71 -66.48 6.80
N PRO A 209 -14.46 -65.21 6.40
CA PRO A 209 -13.45 -64.33 6.98
C PRO A 209 -13.95 -63.51 8.19
N ASN A 210 -15.21 -63.60 8.62
CA ASN A 210 -15.82 -62.72 9.63
C ASN A 210 -15.82 -63.25 11.08
N LEU A 211 -14.97 -64.24 11.36
CA LEU A 211 -14.72 -64.74 12.72
C LEU A 211 -13.37 -64.23 13.21
N PHE A 212 -13.35 -63.48 14.32
CA PHE A 212 -12.15 -62.80 14.84
C PHE A 212 -11.89 -63.15 16.31
N TRP A 213 -10.64 -63.50 16.60
CA TRP A 213 -10.13 -63.79 17.93
C TRP A 213 -9.01 -62.82 18.27
N GLN A 214 -9.32 -61.76 19.01
CA GLN A 214 -8.32 -60.84 19.53
C GLN A 214 -7.85 -61.36 20.90
N VAL A 215 -6.54 -61.58 21.02
CA VAL A 215 -5.92 -62.20 22.20
C VAL A 215 -4.84 -61.28 22.75
N GLY A 216 -5.02 -60.81 23.99
CA GLY A 216 -4.15 -59.84 24.66
C GLY A 216 -2.72 -60.33 24.94
N SER A 217 -2.49 -61.64 24.89
CA SER A 217 -1.17 -62.27 25.02
C SER A 217 -0.96 -63.33 23.93
N SER A 218 -0.86 -64.60 24.31
CA SER A 218 -0.60 -65.72 23.39
C SER A 218 -1.84 -66.59 23.18
N ALA A 219 -1.92 -67.24 22.01
CA ALA A 219 -2.92 -68.26 21.71
C ALA A 219 -2.25 -69.64 21.54
N THR A 220 -2.78 -70.65 22.22
CA THR A 220 -2.23 -72.01 22.21
C THR A 220 -3.30 -73.04 21.86
N PHE A 221 -3.05 -73.81 20.81
CA PHE A 221 -3.96 -74.83 20.28
C PHE A 221 -3.35 -76.21 20.48
N ASN A 222 -3.78 -76.94 21.51
CA ASN A 222 -3.18 -78.23 21.87
C ASN A 222 -3.46 -79.34 20.84
N THR A 223 -2.79 -80.48 21.00
CA THR A 223 -2.82 -81.61 20.07
C THR A 223 -4.22 -81.95 19.56
N GLY A 224 -4.37 -82.05 18.24
CA GLY A 224 -5.61 -82.47 17.58
C GLY A 224 -6.80 -81.50 17.66
N SER A 225 -6.64 -80.26 18.12
CA SER A 225 -7.73 -79.28 18.11
C SER A 225 -8.06 -78.78 16.68
N SER A 226 -9.33 -78.56 16.36
CA SER A 226 -9.80 -78.02 15.07
C SER A 226 -10.43 -76.65 15.25
N PHE A 227 -9.74 -75.59 14.83
CA PHE A 227 -10.14 -74.20 15.04
C PHE A 227 -10.58 -73.50 13.76
N SER A 228 -11.32 -72.38 13.86
CA SER A 228 -11.77 -71.57 12.72
C SER A 228 -11.65 -70.08 13.01
N GLY A 229 -11.38 -69.27 11.98
CA GLY A 229 -11.34 -67.80 12.06
C GLY A 229 -9.95 -67.16 12.18
N ASN A 230 -9.92 -65.83 12.20
CA ASN A 230 -8.71 -65.02 12.26
C ASN A 230 -8.24 -64.86 13.71
N VAL A 231 -7.07 -65.40 14.04
CA VAL A 231 -6.45 -65.31 15.36
C VAL A 231 -5.41 -64.20 15.36
N LEU A 232 -5.68 -63.12 16.10
CA LEU A 232 -4.80 -61.97 16.27
C LEU A 232 -4.31 -61.93 17.72
N ALA A 233 -3.14 -62.52 17.96
CA ALA A 233 -2.49 -62.53 19.26
C ALA A 233 -1.43 -61.43 19.35
N LEU A 234 -1.40 -60.72 20.48
CA LEU A 234 -0.42 -59.66 20.71
C LEU A 234 1.00 -60.22 20.84
N ALA A 235 1.16 -61.38 21.50
CA ALA A 235 2.44 -62.04 21.73
C ALA A 235 2.67 -63.17 20.71
N SER A 236 2.42 -64.44 21.06
CA SER A 236 2.72 -65.60 20.18
C SER A 236 1.51 -66.46 19.86
N VAL A 237 1.58 -67.22 18.76
CA VAL A 237 0.58 -68.27 18.44
C VAL A 237 1.27 -69.61 18.27
N SER A 238 0.80 -70.65 18.97
CA SER A 238 1.40 -71.98 18.93
C SER A 238 0.37 -73.06 18.68
N PHE A 239 0.65 -73.94 17.72
CA PHE A 239 -0.15 -75.12 17.40
C PHE A 239 0.61 -76.40 17.78
N GLY A 240 -0.01 -77.22 18.63
CA GLY A 240 0.43 -78.57 19.01
C GLY A 240 0.27 -79.58 17.86
N THR A 241 0.66 -80.83 18.10
CA THR A 241 0.70 -81.85 17.03
C THR A 241 -0.65 -82.08 16.39
N GLY A 242 -0.73 -81.93 15.06
CA GLY A 242 -1.93 -82.26 14.29
C GLY A 242 -3.15 -81.37 14.53
N SER A 243 -3.03 -80.26 15.28
CA SER A 243 -4.09 -79.25 15.35
C SER A 243 -4.22 -78.51 14.02
N GLN A 244 -5.41 -77.98 13.73
CA GLN A 244 -5.72 -77.38 12.43
C GLN A 244 -6.46 -76.05 12.61
N LEU A 245 -6.23 -75.13 11.68
CA LEU A 245 -7.02 -73.92 11.54
C LEU A 245 -7.63 -73.92 10.13
N SER A 246 -8.93 -74.13 10.07
CA SER A 246 -9.70 -74.09 8.83
C SER A 246 -10.31 -72.70 8.66
N ASN A 247 -10.18 -72.08 7.49
CA ASN A 247 -10.84 -70.81 7.16
C ASN A 247 -10.46 -69.66 8.09
N GLY A 248 -9.18 -69.30 8.13
CA GLY A 248 -8.74 -68.13 8.88
C GLY A 248 -7.26 -67.82 8.76
N ARG A 249 -6.75 -67.00 9.69
CA ARG A 249 -5.38 -66.46 9.66
C ARG A 249 -4.73 -66.57 11.03
N VAL A 250 -3.41 -66.72 11.03
CA VAL A 250 -2.60 -66.77 12.25
C VAL A 250 -1.72 -65.53 12.30
N ILE A 251 -2.01 -64.62 13.22
CA ILE A 251 -1.33 -63.32 13.34
C ILE A 251 -0.73 -63.22 14.74
N ALA A 252 0.59 -63.09 14.82
CA ALA A 252 1.35 -62.79 16.03
C ALA A 252 2.01 -61.40 15.87
N LEU A 253 1.44 -60.39 16.53
CA LEU A 253 1.84 -58.99 16.32
C LEU A 253 3.25 -58.69 16.86
N ASN A 254 3.60 -59.18 18.05
CA ASN A 254 4.89 -58.94 18.71
C ASN A 254 5.67 -60.23 19.03
N GLY A 255 5.30 -61.37 18.42
CA GLY A 255 5.93 -62.65 18.73
C GLY A 255 5.93 -63.63 17.57
N ALA A 256 6.31 -64.87 17.88
CA ALA A 256 6.53 -65.92 16.89
C ALA A 256 5.29 -66.80 16.67
N VAL A 257 5.26 -67.48 15.53
CA VAL A 257 4.28 -68.53 15.23
C VAL A 257 4.98 -69.89 15.23
N THR A 258 4.43 -70.87 15.95
CA THR A 258 4.98 -72.24 16.04
C THR A 258 3.99 -73.28 15.53
N LEU A 259 4.45 -74.17 14.64
CA LEU A 259 3.65 -75.22 13.99
C LEU A 259 4.31 -76.60 14.15
N LEU A 260 3.50 -77.65 14.37
CA LEU A 260 3.89 -79.03 14.63
C LEU A 260 3.05 -80.04 13.79
N GLY A 261 3.14 -79.98 12.46
CA GLY A 261 2.37 -80.87 11.57
C GLY A 261 0.90 -80.46 11.41
N ASN A 262 0.67 -79.16 11.19
CA ASN A 262 -0.64 -78.52 11.18
C ASN A 262 -1.13 -78.21 9.76
N ASN A 263 -2.43 -78.05 9.58
CA ASN A 263 -3.00 -77.49 8.36
C ASN A 263 -3.56 -76.09 8.66
N ILE A 264 -3.00 -75.06 8.01
CA ILE A 264 -3.44 -73.67 8.10
C ILE A 264 -3.92 -73.25 6.72
N SER A 265 -5.21 -72.94 6.58
CA SER A 265 -5.79 -72.51 5.31
C SER A 265 -6.56 -71.20 5.48
N VAL A 266 -6.22 -70.20 4.68
CA VAL A 266 -7.13 -69.05 4.48
C VAL A 266 -8.38 -69.53 3.73
N PRO A 267 -9.56 -68.89 3.93
CA PRO A 267 -10.69 -69.09 3.03
C PRO A 267 -10.24 -68.75 1.61
N ALA A 268 -10.72 -69.48 0.59
CA ALA A 268 -10.49 -69.09 -0.79
C ALA A 268 -10.97 -67.65 -0.96
N LEU A 269 -10.04 -66.71 -1.16
CA LEU A 269 -10.39 -65.39 -1.67
C LEU A 269 -11.20 -65.66 -2.95
N ALA A 270 -12.36 -65.01 -3.10
CA ALA A 270 -12.96 -64.89 -4.42
C ALA A 270 -11.80 -64.52 -5.36
N PRO A 271 -11.56 -65.28 -6.44
CA PRO A 271 -10.38 -65.06 -7.26
C PRO A 271 -10.33 -63.58 -7.61
N ALA A 272 -9.24 -62.92 -7.19
CA ALA A 272 -9.00 -61.54 -7.58
C ALA A 272 -9.21 -61.48 -9.10
N ALA A 273 -10.04 -60.54 -9.56
CA ALA A 273 -10.14 -60.31 -10.98
C ALA A 273 -8.70 -60.07 -11.48
N PRO A 274 -8.17 -60.85 -12.45
CA PRO A 274 -6.81 -60.64 -12.91
C PRO A 274 -6.66 -59.19 -13.40
N GLY A 275 -5.52 -58.56 -13.13
CA GLY A 275 -5.25 -57.20 -13.61
C GLY A 275 -5.57 -57.09 -15.11
N ARG A 276 -6.28 -56.04 -15.48
CA ARG A 276 -6.69 -55.73 -16.85
C ARG A 276 -5.66 -54.77 -17.43
N PHE A 277 -4.81 -55.28 -18.31
CA PHE A 277 -3.69 -54.53 -18.87
C PHE A 277 -4.13 -53.75 -20.11
N TRP A 278 -3.76 -52.48 -20.21
CA TRP A 278 -4.02 -51.66 -21.39
C TRP A 278 -3.13 -52.12 -22.56
N ASN A 279 -3.77 -52.53 -23.67
CA ASN A 279 -3.11 -52.95 -24.90
C ASN A 279 -3.12 -51.81 -25.96
N GLY A 280 -4.20 -51.03 -26.06
CA GLY A 280 -4.25 -49.85 -26.95
C GLY A 280 -4.09 -50.14 -28.45
N SER A 281 -4.24 -51.40 -28.89
CA SER A 281 -3.98 -51.83 -30.28
C SER A 281 -5.12 -51.58 -31.27
N ALA A 282 -6.37 -51.39 -30.83
CA ALA A 282 -7.52 -51.30 -31.73
C ALA A 282 -7.95 -49.86 -32.04
N ASN A 283 -7.98 -48.99 -31.03
CA ASN A 283 -8.27 -47.55 -31.14
C ASN A 283 -7.86 -46.85 -29.82
N ASN A 284 -8.16 -45.56 -29.70
CA ASN A 284 -7.90 -44.77 -28.49
C ASN A 284 -9.12 -44.67 -27.55
N LEU A 285 -10.10 -45.58 -27.63
CA LEU A 285 -11.30 -45.55 -26.78
C LEU A 285 -11.14 -46.49 -25.57
N TRP A 286 -11.79 -46.18 -24.44
CA TRP A 286 -11.87 -47.03 -23.23
C TRP A 286 -12.75 -48.28 -23.46
N SER A 287 -12.51 -48.98 -24.56
CA SER A 287 -13.34 -50.08 -25.03
C SER A 287 -12.76 -51.43 -24.65
N ALA A 288 -13.63 -52.43 -24.52
CA ALA A 288 -13.29 -53.82 -24.27
C ALA A 288 -12.19 -54.39 -25.19
N THR A 289 -12.08 -53.91 -26.43
CA THR A 289 -11.09 -54.38 -27.39
C THR A 289 -9.66 -53.90 -27.10
N ASN A 290 -9.47 -52.98 -26.14
CA ASN A 290 -8.15 -52.46 -25.77
C ASN A 290 -7.64 -52.98 -24.43
N TRP A 291 -8.36 -53.90 -23.77
CA TRP A 291 -7.96 -54.49 -22.49
C TRP A 291 -7.52 -55.95 -22.66
N SER A 292 -6.49 -56.35 -21.93
CA SER A 292 -5.92 -57.70 -21.92
C SER A 292 -5.85 -58.32 -20.53
N SER A 293 -5.89 -59.64 -20.44
CA SER A 293 -5.64 -60.40 -19.21
C SER A 293 -4.16 -60.53 -18.86
N THR A 294 -3.25 -60.17 -19.77
CA THR A 294 -1.80 -60.31 -19.58
C THR A 294 -1.06 -59.05 -19.99
N VAL A 295 0.10 -58.81 -19.38
CA VAL A 295 1.01 -57.69 -19.69
C VAL A 295 1.47 -57.70 -21.15
N ALA A 296 1.50 -58.88 -21.78
CA ALA A 296 1.95 -59.06 -23.16
C ALA A 296 0.88 -58.70 -24.22
N GLY A 297 -0.35 -58.37 -23.82
CA GLY A 297 -1.42 -57.95 -24.74
C GLY A 297 -1.97 -59.05 -25.63
N LEU A 298 -1.62 -60.32 -25.37
CA LEU A 298 -1.87 -61.44 -26.30
C LEU A 298 -3.35 -61.87 -26.38
N ASP A 299 -4.15 -61.55 -25.36
CA ASP A 299 -5.58 -61.89 -25.27
C ASP A 299 -6.42 -60.63 -25.00
N GLN A 300 -7.55 -60.45 -25.68
CA GLN A 300 -8.48 -59.33 -25.43
C GLN A 300 -9.66 -59.74 -24.54
N ILE A 301 -10.11 -58.84 -23.66
CA ILE A 301 -11.21 -59.11 -22.73
C ILE A 301 -12.13 -57.91 -22.50
N ASN A 302 -13.43 -58.19 -22.34
CA ASN A 302 -14.39 -57.17 -21.93
C ASN A 302 -14.08 -56.66 -20.51
N LEU A 303 -14.00 -55.34 -20.36
CA LEU A 303 -13.86 -54.70 -19.05
C LEU A 303 -15.21 -54.77 -18.31
N GLY A 304 -15.23 -55.40 -17.14
CA GLY A 304 -16.40 -55.46 -16.27
C GLY A 304 -16.35 -54.41 -15.17
N ALA A 305 -17.48 -54.15 -14.52
CA ALA A 305 -17.53 -53.33 -13.31
C ALA A 305 -16.66 -53.94 -12.20
N GLY A 306 -15.79 -53.13 -11.59
CA GLY A 306 -14.88 -53.59 -10.53
C GLY A 306 -13.59 -54.24 -11.04
N ALA A 307 -13.14 -53.89 -12.25
CA ALA A 307 -11.85 -54.33 -12.77
C ALA A 307 -10.68 -53.54 -12.17
N ASP A 308 -9.57 -54.22 -11.87
CA ASP A 308 -8.28 -53.58 -11.62
C ASP A 308 -7.60 -53.27 -12.94
N VAL A 309 -7.42 -52.00 -13.27
CA VAL A 309 -6.81 -51.59 -14.55
C VAL A 309 -5.36 -51.19 -14.37
N VAL A 310 -4.51 -51.64 -15.29
CA VAL A 310 -3.06 -51.45 -15.24
C VAL A 310 -2.54 -50.98 -16.60
N PHE A 311 -1.87 -49.83 -16.62
CA PHE A 311 -1.07 -49.36 -17.76
C PHE A 311 0.36 -49.85 -17.57
N SER A 312 0.71 -50.92 -18.26
CA SER A 312 2.02 -51.58 -18.17
C SER A 312 2.29 -52.35 -19.46
N VAL A 313 3.07 -51.81 -20.39
CA VAL A 313 3.41 -52.43 -21.67
C VAL A 313 4.82 -53.01 -21.70
N ASN A 314 4.94 -54.28 -22.10
CA ASN A 314 6.21 -54.90 -22.51
C ASN A 314 5.98 -56.07 -23.51
N PRO A 315 6.41 -55.99 -24.79
CA PRO A 315 6.72 -54.82 -25.63
C PRO A 315 5.72 -54.66 -26.81
N ALA A 316 5.63 -53.47 -27.41
CA ALA A 316 5.08 -53.19 -28.76
C ALA A 316 3.60 -52.74 -28.97
N HIS A 317 3.10 -51.74 -28.21
CA HIS A 317 1.92 -50.97 -28.64
C HIS A 317 2.14 -49.45 -28.61
N GLN A 318 1.57 -48.74 -29.58
CA GLN A 318 1.91 -47.34 -29.91
C GLN A 318 1.06 -46.27 -29.21
N ASN A 319 -0.03 -46.63 -28.52
CA ASN A 319 -0.95 -45.64 -27.95
C ASN A 319 -1.24 -45.86 -26.47
N GLN A 320 -0.65 -45.02 -25.62
CA GLN A 320 -0.84 -45.00 -24.16
C GLN A 320 -1.98 -44.08 -23.72
N ASN A 321 -2.65 -43.42 -24.66
CA ASN A 321 -3.76 -42.51 -24.39
C ASN A 321 -5.10 -43.17 -24.72
N THR A 322 -6.10 -42.88 -23.90
CA THR A 322 -7.45 -43.41 -24.00
C THR A 322 -8.50 -42.33 -23.80
N THR A 323 -9.65 -42.48 -24.46
CA THR A 323 -10.83 -41.62 -24.37
C THR A 323 -11.99 -42.44 -23.81
N LEU A 324 -12.44 -42.07 -22.62
CA LEU A 324 -13.58 -42.61 -21.91
C LEU A 324 -14.89 -42.18 -22.59
N ASP A 325 -15.47 -43.09 -23.37
CA ASP A 325 -16.66 -42.91 -24.20
C ASP A 325 -17.98 -43.31 -23.49
N PHE A 326 -17.89 -43.92 -22.30
CA PHE A 326 -19.02 -44.20 -21.39
C PHE A 326 -18.60 -44.10 -19.92
N ASP A 327 -19.56 -43.98 -18.99
CA ASP A 327 -19.25 -44.00 -17.55
C ASP A 327 -18.70 -45.37 -17.13
N ALA A 328 -17.44 -45.42 -16.66
CA ALA A 328 -16.77 -46.65 -16.28
C ALA A 328 -16.54 -46.72 -14.77
N THR A 329 -16.76 -47.91 -14.18
CA THR A 329 -16.42 -48.18 -12.78
C THR A 329 -15.33 -49.24 -12.70
N ILE A 330 -14.20 -48.86 -12.12
CA ILE A 330 -13.03 -49.71 -11.88
C ILE A 330 -12.80 -49.89 -10.37
N SER A 331 -12.09 -50.95 -10.00
CA SER A 331 -11.68 -51.18 -8.63
C SER A 331 -10.39 -50.45 -8.27
N SER A 332 -9.43 -50.37 -9.19
CA SER A 332 -8.17 -49.63 -9.01
C SER A 332 -7.53 -49.26 -10.33
N LEU A 333 -6.66 -48.24 -10.31
CA LEU A 333 -5.86 -47.80 -11.46
C LEU A 333 -4.37 -47.83 -11.09
N THR A 334 -3.58 -48.57 -11.85
CA THR A 334 -2.11 -48.58 -11.72
C THR A 334 -1.45 -48.13 -13.01
N VAL A 335 -0.46 -47.24 -12.93
CA VAL A 335 0.38 -46.84 -14.06
C VAL A 335 1.84 -47.18 -13.79
N ASN A 336 2.41 -48.01 -14.64
CA ASN A 336 3.81 -48.43 -14.66
C ASN A 336 4.57 -47.89 -15.88
N ASP A 337 3.85 -47.46 -16.91
CA ASP A 337 4.43 -47.11 -18.20
C ASP A 337 5.28 -45.86 -18.12
N ALA A 338 6.52 -45.95 -18.63
CA ALA A 338 7.46 -44.83 -18.66
C ALA A 338 7.06 -43.70 -19.63
N ALA A 339 6.20 -43.99 -20.61
CA ALA A 339 5.65 -42.95 -21.47
C ALA A 339 4.41 -42.29 -20.82
N ALA A 340 3.99 -41.16 -21.36
CA ALA A 340 2.88 -40.42 -20.80
C ALA A 340 1.55 -41.14 -21.06
N VAL A 341 0.71 -41.23 -20.02
CA VAL A 341 -0.63 -41.83 -20.07
C VAL A 341 -1.68 -40.75 -19.88
N THR A 342 -2.64 -40.66 -20.80
CA THR A 342 -3.77 -39.74 -20.70
C THR A 342 -5.09 -40.50 -20.76
N ILE A 343 -5.94 -40.30 -19.75
CA ILE A 343 -7.33 -40.76 -19.70
C ILE A 343 -8.24 -39.54 -19.89
N ALA A 344 -8.80 -39.37 -21.08
CA ALA A 344 -9.61 -38.22 -21.47
C ALA A 344 -11.07 -38.60 -21.74
N GLY A 345 -11.95 -37.61 -21.98
CA GLY A 345 -13.36 -37.85 -22.33
C GLY A 345 -14.33 -37.23 -21.31
N THR A 346 -15.59 -37.03 -21.70
CA THR A 346 -16.59 -36.29 -20.90
C THR A 346 -17.28 -37.13 -19.82
N ASN A 347 -17.11 -38.45 -19.85
CA ASN A 347 -17.76 -39.39 -18.95
C ASN A 347 -17.02 -39.51 -17.61
N THR A 348 -17.62 -40.24 -16.68
CA THR A 348 -17.14 -40.42 -15.31
C THR A 348 -16.37 -41.72 -15.16
N LEU A 349 -15.14 -41.62 -14.67
CA LEU A 349 -14.37 -42.75 -14.15
C LEU A 349 -14.62 -42.87 -12.64
N ALA A 350 -15.30 -43.91 -12.20
CA ALA A 350 -15.49 -44.20 -10.79
C ALA A 350 -14.45 -45.21 -10.29
N VAL A 351 -13.78 -44.90 -9.19
CA VAL A 351 -12.80 -45.81 -8.54
C VAL A 351 -13.36 -46.27 -7.19
N SER A 352 -13.66 -47.56 -7.06
CA SER A 352 -14.34 -48.11 -5.88
C SER A 352 -13.40 -48.61 -4.77
N SER A 353 -12.09 -48.66 -5.03
CA SER A 353 -11.02 -49.17 -4.15
C SER A 353 -11.22 -50.58 -3.57
N THR A 354 -11.95 -51.45 -4.28
CA THR A 354 -12.16 -52.85 -3.89
C THR A 354 -11.18 -53.83 -4.55
N GLY A 355 -10.06 -53.31 -5.04
CA GLY A 355 -9.15 -53.95 -6.01
C GLY A 355 -7.84 -54.51 -5.44
N LEU A 356 -6.99 -55.04 -6.33
CA LEU A 356 -5.63 -55.55 -6.05
C LEU A 356 -4.74 -54.52 -5.34
N VAL A 357 -4.92 -53.25 -5.68
CA VAL A 357 -4.35 -52.09 -4.97
C VAL A 357 -5.46 -51.13 -4.60
N THR A 358 -5.28 -50.35 -3.54
CA THR A 358 -6.28 -49.38 -3.09
C THR A 358 -6.17 -48.09 -3.91
N GLY A 359 -7.20 -47.75 -4.69
CA GLY A 359 -7.31 -46.45 -5.37
C GLY A 359 -6.44 -46.31 -6.63
N ILE A 360 -5.69 -45.21 -6.74
CA ILE A 360 -4.87 -44.87 -7.91
C ILE A 360 -3.39 -44.92 -7.50
N ASN A 361 -2.57 -45.64 -8.26
CA ASN A 361 -1.14 -45.77 -8.01
C ASN A 361 -0.30 -45.46 -9.26
N ILE A 362 0.54 -44.44 -9.19
CA ILE A 362 1.49 -44.04 -10.23
C ILE A 362 2.90 -44.40 -9.73
N ASN A 363 3.49 -45.44 -10.32
CA ASN A 363 4.76 -45.99 -9.84
C ASN A 363 5.96 -45.14 -10.26
N SER A 364 7.09 -45.29 -9.57
CA SER A 364 8.27 -44.42 -9.72
C SER A 364 8.89 -44.39 -11.12
N GLY A 365 8.72 -45.46 -11.90
CA GLY A 365 9.16 -45.54 -13.31
C GLY A 365 8.17 -44.97 -14.33
N ALA A 366 6.99 -44.50 -13.90
CA ALA A 366 5.93 -44.06 -14.80
C ALA A 366 6.18 -42.64 -15.35
N GLY A 367 5.75 -42.41 -16.59
CA GLY A 367 5.74 -41.10 -17.24
C GLY A 367 4.65 -40.17 -16.67
N ALA A 368 4.49 -39.00 -17.27
CA ALA A 368 3.45 -38.06 -16.87
C ALA A 368 2.06 -38.69 -17.04
N THR A 369 1.23 -38.68 -16.00
CA THR A 369 -0.12 -39.23 -16.06
C THR A 369 -1.14 -38.10 -15.98
N THR A 370 -2.13 -38.10 -16.88
CA THR A 370 -3.22 -37.12 -16.92
C THR A 370 -4.58 -37.81 -16.89
N ILE A 371 -5.48 -37.36 -16.03
CA ILE A 371 -6.90 -37.74 -16.02
C ILE A 371 -7.72 -36.47 -16.26
N SER A 372 -8.23 -36.30 -17.48
CA SER A 372 -9.09 -35.17 -17.83
C SER A 372 -10.58 -35.51 -17.84
N SER A 373 -10.93 -36.80 -17.70
CA SER A 373 -12.29 -37.24 -17.40
C SER A 373 -12.72 -36.93 -15.98
N LYS A 374 -14.04 -36.84 -15.74
CA LYS A 374 -14.58 -36.69 -14.39
C LYS A 374 -14.17 -37.91 -13.56
N LEU A 375 -13.74 -37.69 -12.32
CA LEU A 375 -13.36 -38.76 -11.39
C LEU A 375 -14.38 -38.83 -10.26
N LEU A 376 -14.91 -40.01 -9.98
CA LEU A 376 -15.78 -40.24 -8.82
C LEU A 376 -15.03 -41.08 -7.79
N LEU A 377 -14.84 -40.53 -6.59
CA LEU A 377 -14.32 -41.25 -5.42
C LEU A 377 -15.43 -42.18 -4.91
N GLY A 378 -15.31 -43.47 -5.20
CA GLY A 378 -16.37 -44.49 -5.09
C GLY A 378 -16.73 -44.86 -3.65
N ASN A 379 -16.55 -46.11 -3.24
CA ASN A 379 -17.18 -46.65 -2.02
C ASN A 379 -16.41 -46.37 -0.71
N LEU A 380 -15.14 -45.96 -0.80
CA LEU A 380 -14.26 -45.62 0.34
C LEU A 380 -13.42 -44.37 0.01
N SER A 381 -12.79 -43.77 1.01
CA SER A 381 -11.75 -42.76 0.77
C SER A 381 -10.65 -43.33 -0.12
N GLN A 382 -10.31 -42.61 -1.17
CA GLN A 382 -9.37 -43.09 -2.18
C GLN A 382 -7.95 -42.66 -1.83
N ILE A 383 -7.04 -43.62 -1.81
CA ILE A 383 -5.61 -43.34 -1.74
C ILE A 383 -5.11 -43.13 -3.16
N VAL A 384 -4.53 -41.96 -3.41
CA VAL A 384 -3.84 -41.62 -4.66
C VAL A 384 -2.35 -41.56 -4.36
N THR A 385 -1.64 -42.62 -4.70
CA THR A 385 -0.20 -42.75 -4.51
C THR A 385 0.54 -42.31 -5.76
N VAL A 386 1.37 -41.28 -5.65
CA VAL A 386 2.17 -40.76 -6.78
C VAL A 386 3.63 -40.85 -6.40
N ASN A 387 4.38 -41.74 -7.06
CA ASN A 387 5.79 -41.98 -6.80
C ASN A 387 6.70 -41.55 -7.95
N ASN A 388 6.15 -41.21 -9.12
CA ASN A 388 6.93 -40.71 -10.24
C ASN A 388 7.36 -39.25 -10.05
N ALA A 389 8.43 -38.87 -10.74
CA ALA A 389 8.91 -37.48 -10.74
C ALA A 389 8.03 -36.55 -11.60
N ALA A 390 7.41 -37.08 -12.65
CA ALA A 390 6.58 -36.29 -13.59
C ALA A 390 5.21 -35.90 -13.01
N GLY A 391 4.75 -36.60 -11.96
CA GLY A 391 3.49 -36.34 -11.29
C GLY A 391 2.24 -36.90 -11.98
N LEU A 392 1.10 -36.61 -11.35
CA LEU A 392 -0.25 -36.90 -11.81
C LEU A 392 -1.05 -35.59 -11.90
N LEU A 393 -1.58 -35.30 -13.09
CA LEU A 393 -2.52 -34.20 -13.31
C LEU A 393 -3.95 -34.75 -13.39
N ILE A 394 -4.85 -34.22 -12.57
CA ILE A 394 -6.28 -34.46 -12.70
C ILE A 394 -6.93 -33.12 -13.04
N SER A 395 -7.40 -33.01 -14.28
CA SER A 395 -8.06 -31.80 -14.78
C SER A 395 -9.58 -31.95 -14.95
N GLY A 396 -10.09 -33.18 -14.82
CA GLY A 396 -11.52 -33.41 -14.67
C GLY A 396 -11.96 -33.24 -13.21
N VAL A 397 -13.22 -32.84 -13.02
CA VAL A 397 -13.82 -32.68 -11.69
C VAL A 397 -13.81 -33.99 -10.92
N VAL A 398 -13.22 -33.98 -9.72
CA VAL A 398 -13.28 -35.03 -8.71
C VAL A 398 -14.51 -34.81 -7.82
N GLY A 399 -15.38 -35.82 -7.76
CA GLY A 399 -16.61 -35.79 -6.95
C GLY A 399 -16.76 -37.02 -6.06
N GLY A 400 -17.83 -37.02 -5.25
CA GLY A 400 -18.18 -38.12 -4.35
C GLY A 400 -18.31 -37.69 -2.89
N SER A 401 -18.89 -38.54 -2.05
CA SER A 401 -19.01 -38.26 -0.61
C SER A 401 -17.74 -38.59 0.19
N ASN A 402 -16.81 -39.33 -0.42
CA ASN A 402 -15.62 -39.87 0.23
C ASN A 402 -14.40 -38.95 0.08
N GLY A 403 -13.38 -39.18 0.92
CA GLY A 403 -12.17 -38.38 0.98
C GLY A 403 -11.09 -38.80 -0.01
N LEU A 404 -10.05 -37.97 -0.10
CA LEU A 404 -8.87 -38.16 -0.95
C LEU A 404 -7.62 -38.16 -0.07
N THR A 405 -6.84 -39.25 -0.07
CA THR A 405 -5.51 -39.28 0.56
C THR A 405 -4.44 -39.25 -0.52
N LYS A 406 -3.67 -38.17 -0.60
CA LYS A 406 -2.47 -38.05 -1.43
C LYS A 406 -1.28 -38.67 -0.72
N ALA A 407 -0.76 -39.76 -1.27
CA ALA A 407 0.44 -40.46 -0.79
C ALA A 407 1.56 -40.48 -1.85
N GLY A 408 2.73 -41.01 -1.48
CA GLY A 408 3.90 -41.09 -2.36
C GLY A 408 4.65 -39.75 -2.50
N THR A 409 5.88 -39.79 -2.98
CA THR A 409 6.82 -38.65 -2.97
C THR A 409 6.58 -37.62 -4.08
N GLY A 410 5.82 -37.96 -5.12
CA GLY A 410 5.57 -37.11 -6.29
C GLY A 410 4.43 -36.09 -6.10
N THR A 411 4.12 -35.37 -7.17
CA THR A 411 3.10 -34.30 -7.17
C THR A 411 1.77 -34.77 -7.76
N LEU A 412 0.67 -34.53 -7.04
CA LEU A 412 -0.68 -34.57 -7.58
C LEU A 412 -1.17 -33.14 -7.82
N VAL A 413 -1.63 -32.82 -9.03
CA VAL A 413 -2.19 -31.51 -9.38
C VAL A 413 -3.68 -31.67 -9.66
N LEU A 414 -4.52 -30.91 -8.98
CA LEU A 414 -5.97 -30.83 -9.21
C LEU A 414 -6.31 -29.48 -9.84
N THR A 415 -6.83 -29.47 -11.07
CA THR A 415 -7.10 -28.21 -11.80
C THR A 415 -8.57 -27.97 -12.08
N ALA A 416 -9.47 -28.71 -11.44
CA ALA A 416 -10.91 -28.48 -11.55
C ALA A 416 -11.49 -27.89 -10.26
N ALA A 417 -12.76 -27.49 -10.33
CA ALA A 417 -13.58 -27.19 -9.15
C ALA A 417 -14.02 -28.51 -8.53
N GLU A 418 -13.30 -28.98 -7.52
CA GLU A 418 -13.56 -30.28 -6.92
C GLU A 418 -14.84 -30.25 -6.08
N ILE A 419 -15.70 -31.25 -6.27
CA ILE A 419 -17.03 -31.31 -5.63
C ILE A 419 -17.16 -32.44 -4.61
N TYR A 420 -16.07 -33.14 -4.31
CA TYR A 420 -16.09 -34.16 -3.27
C TYR A 420 -16.16 -33.54 -1.88
N THR A 421 -16.94 -34.13 -0.98
CA THR A 421 -17.22 -33.56 0.36
C THR A 421 -16.42 -34.20 1.48
N GLY A 422 -15.74 -35.31 1.22
CA GLY A 422 -14.89 -35.98 2.21
C GLY A 422 -13.60 -35.21 2.52
N SER A 423 -12.91 -35.60 3.58
CA SER A 423 -11.64 -34.97 3.96
C SER A 423 -10.54 -35.21 2.94
N THR A 424 -9.63 -34.25 2.80
CA THR A 424 -8.42 -34.37 2.01
C THR A 424 -7.22 -34.57 2.93
N GLU A 425 -6.45 -35.63 2.76
CA GLU A 425 -5.22 -35.87 3.51
C GLU A 425 -4.02 -35.81 2.58
N VAL A 426 -3.02 -35.00 2.91
CA VAL A 426 -1.70 -34.98 2.25
C VAL A 426 -0.74 -35.76 3.13
N ALA A 427 -0.68 -37.08 2.88
CA ALA A 427 0.16 -38.01 3.62
C ALA A 427 1.59 -38.08 3.09
N GLY A 428 1.86 -37.62 1.86
CA GLY A 428 3.21 -37.59 1.28
C GLY A 428 3.32 -36.78 -0.01
N GLY A 429 4.52 -36.27 -0.30
CA GLY A 429 4.81 -35.51 -1.52
C GLY A 429 4.08 -34.17 -1.57
N THR A 430 3.68 -33.74 -2.77
CA THR A 430 2.94 -32.48 -2.96
C THR A 430 1.53 -32.74 -3.48
N LEU A 431 0.53 -32.11 -2.85
CA LEU A 431 -0.78 -31.87 -3.45
C LEU A 431 -0.83 -30.41 -3.89
N GLN A 432 -0.95 -30.16 -5.20
CA GLN A 432 -1.16 -28.83 -5.75
C GLN A 432 -2.64 -28.65 -6.12
N ILE A 433 -3.23 -27.56 -5.67
CA ILE A 433 -4.57 -27.13 -6.07
C ILE A 433 -4.44 -25.95 -7.03
N GLY A 434 -5.06 -26.10 -8.20
CA GLY A 434 -5.00 -25.17 -9.32
C GLY A 434 -3.71 -25.26 -10.14
N ASP A 435 -3.75 -24.61 -11.30
CA ASP A 435 -2.66 -24.45 -12.27
C ASP A 435 -2.27 -22.98 -12.50
N GLY A 436 -2.87 -22.06 -11.75
CA GLY A 436 -2.67 -20.62 -11.83
C GLY A 436 -3.48 -19.94 -12.94
N VAL A 437 -4.21 -20.68 -13.78
CA VAL A 437 -4.92 -20.13 -14.95
C VAL A 437 -6.40 -20.53 -15.01
N THR A 438 -6.77 -21.72 -14.53
CA THR A 438 -8.13 -22.26 -14.60
C THR A 438 -8.97 -21.79 -13.41
N ALA A 439 -10.01 -21.01 -13.70
CA ALA A 439 -10.92 -20.46 -12.70
C ALA A 439 -11.79 -21.52 -12.02
N GLY A 440 -12.26 -21.22 -10.80
CA GLY A 440 -13.07 -22.13 -9.99
C GLY A 440 -12.30 -23.29 -9.34
N THR A 441 -10.99 -23.37 -9.54
CA THR A 441 -10.12 -24.38 -8.92
C THR A 441 -10.19 -24.26 -7.40
N SER A 442 -10.75 -25.26 -6.74
CA SER A 442 -10.85 -25.31 -5.29
C SER A 442 -11.24 -26.72 -4.85
N ILE A 443 -10.88 -27.08 -3.61
CA ILE A 443 -11.50 -28.20 -2.94
C ILE A 443 -12.86 -27.71 -2.43
N ALA A 444 -13.92 -28.52 -2.53
CA ALA A 444 -15.21 -28.15 -1.97
C ALA A 444 -15.04 -27.68 -0.52
N SER A 445 -15.63 -26.53 -0.17
CA SER A 445 -15.44 -25.85 1.13
C SER A 445 -15.95 -26.61 2.35
N SER A 446 -16.42 -27.85 2.19
CA SER A 446 -16.97 -28.71 3.25
C SER A 446 -15.99 -29.78 3.77
N GLY A 447 -14.97 -30.16 3.01
CA GLY A 447 -13.97 -31.16 3.42
C GLY A 447 -12.79 -30.50 4.15
N PRO A 448 -12.43 -30.91 5.38
CA PRO A 448 -11.20 -30.45 6.03
C PRO A 448 -9.96 -30.98 5.31
N VAL A 449 -8.89 -30.18 5.30
CA VAL A 449 -7.58 -30.61 4.78
C VAL A 449 -6.64 -30.96 5.93
N PHE A 450 -5.98 -32.11 5.86
CA PHE A 450 -4.98 -32.56 6.82
C PHE A 450 -3.64 -32.75 6.12
N ILE A 451 -2.57 -32.23 6.68
CA ILE A 451 -1.20 -32.40 6.17
C ILE A 451 -0.42 -33.13 7.25
N SER A 452 0.07 -34.33 6.95
CA SER A 452 0.66 -35.24 7.94
C SER A 452 2.05 -34.79 8.39
N SER A 453 2.46 -35.25 9.57
CA SER A 453 3.82 -35.00 10.09
C SER A 453 4.75 -36.13 9.65
N LEU A 454 5.79 -35.81 8.88
CA LEU A 454 6.80 -36.75 8.40
C LEU A 454 8.19 -36.10 8.43
N VAL A 455 9.24 -36.93 8.34
CA VAL A 455 10.64 -36.47 8.25
C VAL A 455 10.86 -35.59 7.01
N VAL A 456 10.28 -35.98 5.86
CA VAL A 456 10.16 -35.12 4.68
C VAL A 456 8.72 -34.58 4.67
N PRO A 457 8.50 -33.30 5.01
CA PRO A 457 7.16 -32.79 5.23
C PRO A 457 6.35 -32.77 3.92
N PRO A 458 5.12 -33.31 3.91
CA PRO A 458 4.21 -33.17 2.78
C PRO A 458 3.80 -31.71 2.57
N VAL A 459 3.51 -31.35 1.33
CA VAL A 459 3.23 -29.97 0.91
C VAL A 459 1.83 -29.86 0.32
N LEU A 460 1.03 -28.92 0.83
CA LEU A 460 -0.14 -28.39 0.13
C LEU A 460 0.28 -27.12 -0.64
N ALA A 461 0.36 -27.20 -1.96
CA ALA A 461 0.67 -26.08 -2.82
C ALA A 461 -0.61 -25.43 -3.36
N ILE A 462 -0.77 -24.12 -3.17
CA ILE A 462 -1.93 -23.35 -3.60
C ILE A 462 -1.54 -22.50 -4.81
N ASN A 463 -2.19 -22.76 -5.94
CA ASN A 463 -1.93 -22.16 -7.24
C ASN A 463 -3.25 -21.90 -7.99
N LEU A 464 -4.19 -21.18 -7.39
CA LEU A 464 -5.50 -20.93 -7.99
C LEU A 464 -5.39 -19.86 -9.07
N ALA A 465 -6.36 -19.77 -9.98
CA ALA A 465 -6.41 -18.65 -10.93
C ALA A 465 -6.40 -17.29 -10.22
N SER A 466 -5.89 -16.25 -10.89
CA SER A 466 -5.80 -14.91 -10.31
C SER A 466 -7.18 -14.39 -9.87
N GLY A 467 -7.28 -13.93 -8.62
CA GLY A 467 -8.52 -13.45 -7.99
C GLY A 467 -9.28 -14.52 -7.19
N GLU A 468 -8.89 -15.79 -7.28
CA GLU A 468 -9.60 -16.89 -6.60
C GLU A 468 -9.27 -16.98 -5.10
N THR A 469 -10.15 -17.68 -4.38
CA THR A 469 -10.09 -17.83 -2.93
C THR A 469 -9.99 -19.29 -2.50
N PHE A 470 -9.00 -19.62 -1.68
CA PHE A 470 -8.90 -20.89 -0.97
C PHE A 470 -9.76 -20.87 0.30
N GLY A 471 -10.84 -21.65 0.31
CA GLY A 471 -11.86 -21.62 1.36
C GLY A 471 -11.70 -22.64 2.49
N ASN A 472 -10.91 -23.69 2.30
CA ASN A 472 -10.84 -24.80 3.26
C ASN A 472 -9.98 -24.45 4.48
N SER A 473 -10.38 -24.95 5.65
CA SER A 473 -9.50 -24.98 6.83
C SER A 473 -8.52 -26.15 6.71
N ALA A 474 -7.31 -25.96 7.23
CA ALA A 474 -6.24 -26.95 7.14
C ALA A 474 -5.58 -27.20 8.51
N THR A 475 -5.38 -28.47 8.85
CA THR A 475 -4.47 -28.88 9.93
C THR A 475 -3.10 -29.16 9.30
N ASN A 476 -2.22 -28.18 9.41
CA ASN A 476 -0.88 -28.19 8.83
C ASN A 476 0.12 -28.79 9.82
N ASN A 477 0.55 -30.04 9.63
CA ASN A 477 1.74 -30.60 10.32
C ASN A 477 2.91 -30.88 9.36
N GLY A 478 2.79 -30.42 8.11
CA GLY A 478 3.84 -30.42 7.09
C GLY A 478 4.12 -29.00 6.64
N GLN A 479 3.79 -28.68 5.38
CA GLN A 479 3.93 -27.32 4.84
C GLN A 479 2.73 -26.89 3.98
N ILE A 480 2.29 -25.64 4.14
CA ILE A 480 1.44 -24.94 3.16
C ILE A 480 2.31 -24.01 2.33
N ARG A 481 2.17 -24.04 1.01
CA ARG A 481 2.96 -23.21 0.09
C ARG A 481 2.08 -22.44 -0.90
N TRP A 482 2.19 -21.11 -0.90
CA TRP A 482 1.54 -20.25 -1.90
C TRP A 482 2.51 -20.02 -3.07
N ILE A 483 2.09 -20.36 -4.29
CA ILE A 483 2.99 -20.35 -5.47
C ILE A 483 2.45 -19.57 -6.67
N GLN A 484 1.26 -18.99 -6.57
CA GLN A 484 0.61 -18.32 -7.70
C GLN A 484 1.32 -17.00 -8.10
N GLN A 485 1.38 -16.70 -9.40
CA GLN A 485 1.96 -15.46 -9.94
C GLN A 485 0.95 -14.31 -10.07
N GLY A 486 -0.34 -14.62 -10.06
CA GLY A 486 -1.44 -13.65 -9.91
C GLY A 486 -1.85 -13.44 -8.46
N THR A 487 -3.11 -13.05 -8.23
CA THR A 487 -3.65 -12.84 -6.88
C THR A 487 -4.30 -14.11 -6.35
N ASN A 488 -3.97 -14.54 -5.15
CA ASN A 488 -4.62 -15.66 -4.46
C ASN A 488 -4.98 -15.28 -3.03
N THR A 489 -6.21 -15.61 -2.62
CA THR A 489 -6.75 -15.19 -1.32
C THR A 489 -7.02 -16.40 -0.42
N GLN A 490 -6.59 -16.35 0.83
CA GLN A 490 -7.15 -17.20 1.88
C GLN A 490 -8.48 -16.61 2.33
N ALA A 491 -9.55 -17.40 2.35
CA ALA A 491 -10.84 -16.95 2.86
C ALA A 491 -10.75 -16.51 4.34
N SER A 492 -11.54 -15.52 4.74
CA SER A 492 -11.64 -15.11 6.16
C SER A 492 -12.22 -16.18 7.09
N THR A 493 -12.96 -17.16 6.53
CA THR A 493 -13.50 -18.31 7.26
C THR A 493 -12.54 -19.50 7.30
N SER A 494 -11.42 -19.45 6.59
CA SER A 494 -10.41 -20.51 6.59
C SER A 494 -9.46 -20.33 7.78
N VAL A 495 -9.21 -21.40 8.52
CA VAL A 495 -8.23 -21.43 9.61
C VAL A 495 -7.16 -22.47 9.30
N PHE A 496 -5.90 -22.03 9.29
CA PHE A 496 -4.74 -22.92 9.30
C PHE A 496 -4.24 -23.12 10.73
N SER A 497 -4.10 -24.38 11.13
CA SER A 497 -3.70 -24.81 12.48
C SER A 497 -2.58 -25.86 12.40
N GLY A 498 -2.08 -26.35 13.54
CA GLY A 498 -1.07 -27.41 13.58
C GLY A 498 0.37 -26.92 13.76
N THR A 499 1.34 -27.81 13.56
CA THR A 499 2.77 -27.56 13.89
C THR A 499 3.65 -27.24 12.68
N GLY A 500 3.13 -27.38 11.47
CA GLY A 500 3.81 -27.16 10.21
C GLY A 500 4.02 -25.68 9.88
N ASN A 501 4.87 -25.41 8.89
CA ASN A 501 5.18 -24.06 8.45
C ASN A 501 4.36 -23.62 7.23
N MET A 502 4.31 -22.31 7.00
CA MET A 502 3.78 -21.71 5.79
C MET A 502 4.92 -21.04 5.01
N LEU A 503 4.94 -21.23 3.70
CA LEU A 503 5.92 -20.62 2.80
C LEU A 503 5.20 -19.86 1.69
N VAL A 504 5.55 -18.60 1.48
CA VAL A 504 5.06 -17.78 0.37
C VAL A 504 6.20 -17.57 -0.61
N THR A 505 6.13 -18.25 -1.76
CA THR A 505 7.06 -18.08 -2.90
C THR A 505 6.36 -17.50 -4.13
N ALA A 506 5.12 -17.05 -3.97
CA ALA A 506 4.27 -16.46 -4.99
C ALA A 506 4.82 -15.09 -5.42
N SER A 507 5.22 -14.93 -6.68
CA SER A 507 5.66 -13.62 -7.21
C SER A 507 4.51 -12.63 -7.43
N GLY A 508 3.26 -13.10 -7.32
CA GLY A 508 2.05 -12.28 -7.36
C GLY A 508 1.64 -11.77 -5.98
N THR A 509 0.33 -11.59 -5.78
CA THR A 509 -0.24 -11.11 -4.51
C THR A 509 -0.87 -12.26 -3.73
N THR A 510 -0.37 -12.55 -2.54
CA THR A 510 -1.01 -13.48 -1.60
C THR A 510 -1.78 -12.70 -0.55
N ILE A 511 -3.10 -12.87 -0.47
CA ILE A 511 -3.95 -12.19 0.51
C ILE A 511 -4.31 -13.19 1.61
N LEU A 512 -3.94 -12.91 2.86
CA LEU A 512 -4.21 -13.76 4.02
C LEU A 512 -5.25 -13.11 4.91
N LEU A 513 -6.48 -13.63 4.90
CA LEU A 513 -7.59 -13.12 5.70
C LEU A 513 -7.98 -14.02 6.88
N GLY A 514 -7.41 -15.22 6.97
CA GLY A 514 -7.74 -16.22 7.99
C GLY A 514 -7.12 -15.93 9.35
N SER A 515 -7.82 -16.27 10.42
CA SER A 515 -7.30 -16.22 11.80
C SER A 515 -6.52 -17.50 12.12
N ASN A 516 -5.27 -17.54 11.68
CA ASN A 516 -4.45 -18.74 11.74
C ASN A 516 -3.85 -18.98 13.14
N THR A 517 -3.60 -20.24 13.48
CA THR A 517 -3.12 -20.69 14.80
C THR A 517 -1.92 -21.64 14.72
N PHE A 518 -1.42 -21.97 13.53
CA PHE A 518 -0.29 -22.88 13.37
C PHE A 518 1.00 -22.32 14.00
N SER A 519 1.88 -23.20 14.49
CA SER A 519 3.07 -22.80 15.26
C SER A 519 4.40 -22.91 14.50
N GLY A 520 4.42 -23.53 13.31
CA GLY A 520 5.67 -23.75 12.56
C GLY A 520 6.26 -22.50 11.88
N GLY A 521 5.55 -21.36 11.95
CA GLY A 521 5.99 -20.08 11.42
C GLY A 521 5.69 -19.88 9.92
N THR A 522 5.80 -18.62 9.49
CA THR A 522 5.60 -18.19 8.11
C THR A 522 6.92 -17.65 7.55
N THR A 523 7.30 -18.07 6.35
CA THR A 523 8.40 -17.47 5.60
C THR A 523 7.87 -16.83 4.31
N ILE A 524 8.19 -15.55 4.12
CA ILE A 524 7.98 -14.81 2.87
C ILE A 524 9.33 -14.78 2.15
N ASP A 525 9.40 -15.49 1.03
CA ASP A 525 10.62 -15.68 0.23
C ASP A 525 10.28 -15.52 -1.25
N THR A 526 9.87 -14.30 -1.60
CA THR A 526 9.35 -13.95 -2.91
C THR A 526 9.54 -12.47 -3.17
N SER A 527 9.65 -12.06 -4.43
CA SER A 527 9.56 -10.65 -4.84
C SER A 527 8.12 -10.12 -4.91
N GLY A 528 7.12 -10.97 -4.65
CA GLY A 528 5.70 -10.63 -4.70
C GLY A 528 5.19 -9.87 -3.48
N SER A 529 3.87 -9.65 -3.43
CA SER A 529 3.21 -8.96 -2.32
C SER A 529 2.43 -9.93 -1.42
N VAL A 530 2.48 -9.70 -0.11
CA VAL A 530 1.64 -10.38 0.88
C VAL A 530 0.77 -9.34 1.56
N LEU A 531 -0.56 -9.48 1.45
CA LEU A 531 -1.51 -8.58 2.08
C LEU A 531 -2.21 -9.30 3.24
N VAL A 532 -2.17 -8.75 4.44
CA VAL A 532 -2.84 -9.35 5.61
C VAL A 532 -4.10 -8.57 5.99
N GLY A 533 -5.19 -9.28 6.24
CA GLY A 533 -6.44 -8.68 6.69
C GLY A 533 -6.81 -9.08 8.12
N ASN A 534 -7.77 -8.35 8.69
CA ASN A 534 -8.66 -8.83 9.74
C ASN A 534 -10.00 -8.08 9.69
N LEU A 535 -11.12 -8.80 9.86
CA LEU A 535 -12.49 -8.28 9.82
C LEU A 535 -13.13 -8.09 11.21
N SER A 536 -12.44 -8.39 12.33
CA SER A 536 -12.95 -8.15 13.69
C SER A 536 -11.88 -7.73 14.69
N ALA A 537 -12.02 -6.52 15.25
CA ALA A 537 -11.19 -5.92 16.30
C ALA A 537 -9.77 -5.43 15.91
N GLY A 538 -9.46 -5.27 14.62
CA GLY A 538 -8.23 -4.57 14.18
C GLY A 538 -6.91 -5.33 14.45
N THR A 539 -6.96 -6.61 14.82
CA THR A 539 -5.77 -7.45 15.10
C THR A 539 -5.62 -8.60 14.11
N SER A 540 -4.52 -8.75 13.37
CA SER A 540 -4.33 -9.90 12.47
C SER A 540 -3.48 -11.00 13.12
N SER A 541 -3.93 -12.25 12.98
CA SER A 541 -3.15 -13.46 13.32
C SER A 541 -2.88 -14.32 12.08
N ALA A 542 -2.82 -13.69 10.90
CA ALA A 542 -2.65 -14.34 9.61
C ALA A 542 -1.40 -15.24 9.52
N PHE A 543 -0.37 -14.96 10.32
CA PHE A 543 0.90 -15.70 10.32
C PHE A 543 1.00 -16.82 11.35
N GLY A 544 -0.06 -17.06 12.13
CA GLY A 544 -0.07 -18.03 13.21
C GLY A 544 0.74 -17.58 14.43
N THR A 545 1.15 -18.55 15.24
CA THR A 545 1.85 -18.33 16.52
C THR A 545 3.35 -18.58 16.45
N GLY A 546 3.88 -18.94 15.28
CA GLY A 546 5.32 -19.14 15.05
C GLY A 546 6.04 -17.85 14.63
N PHE A 547 7.29 -18.01 14.17
CA PHE A 547 8.08 -16.91 13.62
C PHE A 547 7.52 -16.42 12.29
N LEU A 548 7.43 -15.11 12.09
CA LEU A 548 7.36 -14.47 10.78
C LEU A 548 8.77 -14.18 10.30
N THR A 549 9.16 -14.71 9.14
CA THR A 549 10.45 -14.45 8.50
C THR A 549 10.23 -13.80 7.14
N ILE A 550 10.76 -12.60 6.93
CA ILE A 550 10.70 -11.85 5.67
C ILE A 550 12.10 -11.81 5.08
N ARG A 551 12.27 -12.48 3.94
CA ARG A 551 13.54 -12.48 3.20
C ARG A 551 13.52 -11.53 2.02
N ASP A 552 12.38 -11.41 1.36
CA ASP A 552 12.17 -10.57 0.19
C ASP A 552 10.67 -10.22 0.06
N GLY A 553 10.35 -9.30 -0.86
CA GLY A 553 8.97 -8.95 -1.24
C GLY A 553 8.37 -7.81 -0.42
N TYR A 554 7.08 -7.57 -0.63
CA TYR A 554 6.33 -6.49 0.02
C TYR A 554 5.25 -7.06 0.94
N LEU A 555 5.32 -6.78 2.25
CA LEU A 555 4.29 -7.15 3.22
C LEU A 555 3.49 -5.92 3.62
N ASP A 556 2.17 -5.98 3.46
CA ASP A 556 1.28 -4.88 3.80
C ASP A 556 -0.09 -5.35 4.29
N THR A 557 -0.96 -4.42 4.64
CA THR A 557 -2.31 -4.66 5.10
C THR A 557 -3.31 -4.64 3.94
N TYR A 558 -4.29 -5.53 3.98
CA TYR A 558 -5.33 -5.59 2.98
C TYR A 558 -6.29 -4.38 3.10
N ASN A 559 -6.50 -3.65 2.00
CA ASN A 559 -7.29 -2.41 1.93
C ASN A 559 -6.76 -1.27 2.81
N SER A 560 -5.43 -1.15 2.96
CA SER A 560 -4.78 -0.06 3.70
C SER A 560 -5.32 0.10 5.13
N LYS A 561 -5.58 -1.02 5.81
CA LYS A 561 -6.19 -1.02 7.15
C LYS A 561 -5.12 -0.95 8.22
N VAL A 562 -5.31 -0.05 9.18
CA VAL A 562 -4.53 -0.08 10.43
C VAL A 562 -4.79 -1.38 11.18
N LEU A 563 -3.75 -2.18 11.40
CA LEU A 563 -3.81 -3.48 12.05
C LEU A 563 -2.69 -3.68 13.08
N THR A 564 -3.01 -4.31 14.20
CA THR A 564 -2.01 -4.95 15.08
C THR A 564 -1.76 -6.38 14.58
N ILE A 565 -0.58 -6.65 14.02
CA ILE A 565 -0.20 -7.96 13.47
C ILE A 565 0.52 -8.74 14.57
N THR A 566 0.00 -9.91 14.93
CA THR A 566 0.56 -10.74 16.02
C THR A 566 1.40 -11.89 15.48
N THR A 567 2.58 -12.11 16.07
CA THR A 567 3.47 -13.23 15.72
C THR A 567 4.18 -13.79 16.96
N GLY A 568 4.67 -15.03 16.87
CA GLY A 568 5.48 -15.65 17.93
C GLY A 568 6.93 -15.19 17.95
N GLY A 569 7.44 -14.74 16.81
CA GLY A 569 8.80 -14.22 16.63
C GLY A 569 8.87 -13.46 15.31
N TYR A 570 9.90 -12.64 15.13
CA TYR A 570 10.01 -11.80 13.93
C TYR A 570 11.46 -11.77 13.44
N VAL A 571 11.65 -12.01 12.14
CA VAL A 571 12.94 -11.89 11.47
C VAL A 571 12.75 -11.17 10.15
N GLN A 572 13.50 -10.10 9.92
CA GLN A 572 13.54 -9.44 8.62
C GLN A 572 14.99 -9.28 8.16
N SER A 573 15.32 -9.94 7.04
CA SER A 573 16.63 -9.85 6.40
C SER A 573 16.60 -9.10 5.07
N GLY A 574 15.41 -8.85 4.52
CA GLY A 574 15.16 -8.15 3.27
C GLY A 574 13.67 -7.81 3.11
N GLY A 575 13.25 -7.46 1.89
CA GLY A 575 11.88 -7.03 1.62
C GLY A 575 11.49 -5.71 2.30
N GLU A 576 10.23 -5.31 2.11
CA GLU A 576 9.66 -4.07 2.61
C GLU A 576 8.37 -4.34 3.41
N ILE A 577 8.16 -3.59 4.49
CA ILE A 577 6.92 -3.59 5.26
C ILE A 577 6.18 -2.26 5.13
N GLY A 578 4.86 -2.32 4.90
CA GLY A 578 3.95 -1.18 4.89
C GLY A 578 3.35 -0.90 6.26
N ILE A 579 3.49 0.33 6.72
CA ILE A 579 2.94 0.85 7.97
C ILE A 579 1.88 1.90 7.64
N HIS A 580 0.61 1.58 7.88
CA HIS A 580 -0.50 2.50 7.65
C HIS A 580 -0.76 3.36 8.88
N LEU A 581 -1.02 4.64 8.70
CA LEU A 581 -1.46 5.61 9.70
C LEU A 581 -2.92 5.98 9.40
N GLN A 582 -3.74 6.19 10.43
CA GLN A 582 -5.12 6.66 10.25
C GLN A 582 -5.57 7.58 11.38
N GLY A 583 -6.52 8.45 11.08
CA GLY A 583 -7.12 9.35 12.07
C GLY A 583 -6.25 10.56 12.41
N ALA A 584 -6.79 11.47 13.21
CA ALA A 584 -6.16 12.78 13.45
C ALA A 584 -5.04 12.77 14.50
N THR A 585 -4.66 11.59 15.03
CA THR A 585 -3.68 11.48 16.12
C THR A 585 -2.64 10.42 15.82
N PRO A 586 -1.40 10.54 16.34
CA PRO A 586 -0.30 9.61 16.07
C PRO A 586 -0.52 8.17 16.56
N GLY A 587 -1.57 7.90 17.35
CA GLY A 587 -1.77 6.62 18.04
C GLY A 587 -2.43 5.50 17.22
N SER A 588 -2.85 5.77 15.99
CA SER A 588 -3.61 4.84 15.15
C SER A 588 -2.76 4.43 13.94
N TYR A 589 -2.00 3.34 14.10
CA TYR A 589 -1.06 2.86 13.09
C TYR A 589 -0.95 1.33 13.07
N THR A 590 -0.55 0.79 11.93
CA THR A 590 -0.19 -0.63 11.80
C THR A 590 1.08 -0.92 12.60
N ARG A 591 1.07 -2.02 13.37
CA ARG A 591 2.24 -2.45 14.13
C ARG A 591 2.35 -3.96 14.24
N PHE A 592 3.54 -4.45 14.52
CA PHE A 592 3.81 -5.86 14.81
C PHE A 592 3.97 -6.07 16.33
N ASP A 593 3.10 -6.87 16.94
CA ASP A 593 3.21 -7.32 18.33
C ASP A 593 3.80 -8.74 18.36
N VAL A 594 5.05 -8.85 18.81
CA VAL A 594 5.87 -10.04 18.73
C VAL A 594 6.08 -10.65 20.12
N ALA A 595 5.54 -11.84 20.36
CA ALA A 595 5.62 -12.49 21.67
C ALA A 595 7.04 -13.00 22.02
N GLY A 596 7.83 -13.34 21.02
CA GLY A 596 9.22 -13.77 21.14
C GLY A 596 10.19 -12.67 20.75
N THR A 597 11.37 -13.03 20.26
CA THR A 597 12.43 -12.10 19.83
C THR A 597 12.15 -11.51 18.45
N SER A 598 12.66 -10.29 18.22
CA SER A 598 12.73 -9.66 16.89
C SER A 598 14.18 -9.49 16.44
N THR A 599 14.52 -9.96 15.26
CA THR A 599 15.85 -9.79 14.65
C THR A 599 15.75 -9.06 13.32
N LEU A 600 16.40 -7.91 13.23
CA LEU A 600 16.47 -7.09 12.01
C LEU A 600 17.90 -7.13 11.48
N SER A 601 18.07 -7.52 10.22
CA SER A 601 19.38 -7.56 9.56
C SER A 601 19.34 -6.98 8.14
N GLY A 602 18.30 -6.22 7.82
CA GLY A 602 18.02 -5.68 6.50
C GLY A 602 16.55 -5.32 6.32
N GLY A 603 16.15 -5.10 5.06
CA GLY A 603 14.79 -4.70 4.68
C GLY A 603 14.48 -3.21 4.94
N THR A 604 13.36 -2.76 4.41
CA THR A 604 12.91 -1.35 4.48
C THR A 604 11.52 -1.24 5.10
N VAL A 605 11.20 -0.02 5.53
CA VAL A 605 9.89 0.37 6.05
C VAL A 605 9.35 1.47 5.15
N PHE A 606 8.07 1.36 4.80
CA PHE A 606 7.33 2.41 4.11
C PHE A 606 6.11 2.80 4.94
N VAL A 607 5.89 4.10 5.12
CA VAL A 607 4.77 4.65 5.89
C VAL A 607 3.72 5.25 4.96
N TYR A 608 2.44 4.94 5.20
CA TYR A 608 1.32 5.39 4.37
C TYR A 608 0.23 6.05 5.20
N ASP A 609 -0.38 7.13 4.70
CA ASP A 609 -1.73 7.54 5.11
C ASP A 609 -2.58 7.83 3.87
N ASP A 610 -3.57 6.99 3.61
CA ASP A 610 -4.53 7.17 2.52
C ASP A 610 -5.80 7.93 2.97
N THR A 611 -5.94 8.26 4.26
CA THR A 611 -7.16 8.87 4.79
C THR A 611 -7.20 10.37 4.63
N GLY A 612 -6.04 11.04 4.53
CA GLY A 612 -5.99 12.49 4.38
C GLY A 612 -6.17 13.26 5.68
N VAL A 613 -6.29 12.55 6.80
CA VAL A 613 -6.67 13.10 8.11
C VAL A 613 -5.45 13.29 9.00
N TYR A 614 -4.44 12.42 8.87
CA TYR A 614 -3.24 12.52 9.67
C TYR A 614 -2.29 13.54 9.03
N VAL A 615 -1.83 14.50 9.83
CA VAL A 615 -0.78 15.44 9.43
C VAL A 615 0.39 15.23 10.38
N PRO A 616 1.53 14.71 9.90
CA PRO A 616 2.67 14.43 10.77
C PRO A 616 3.22 15.72 11.38
N GLN A 617 3.60 15.65 12.65
CA GLN A 617 4.36 16.70 13.31
C GLN A 617 5.79 16.22 13.56
N GLY A 618 6.78 16.91 12.98
CA GLY A 618 8.18 16.61 13.25
C GLY A 618 8.60 17.01 14.66
N SER A 619 9.68 16.44 15.18
CA SER A 619 10.46 17.04 16.26
C SER A 619 11.43 18.07 15.68
N TRP A 620 11.66 19.19 16.38
CA TRP A 620 12.61 20.24 16.00
C TRP A 620 13.27 20.88 17.23
N LEU A 621 14.19 21.82 17.01
CA LEU A 621 14.94 22.54 18.05
C LEU A 621 14.01 23.47 18.87
N GLY A 622 13.29 22.90 19.84
CA GLY A 622 12.28 23.60 20.65
C GLY A 622 11.06 22.73 20.99
N ASN A 623 10.80 21.69 20.18
CA ASN A 623 9.81 20.67 20.41
C ASN A 623 10.44 19.28 20.21
N SER A 624 10.88 18.67 21.31
CA SER A 624 11.48 17.33 21.29
C SER A 624 10.45 16.21 21.21
N ALA A 625 9.15 16.51 21.24
CA ALA A 625 8.12 15.47 21.30
C ALA A 625 7.93 14.78 19.96
N GLY A 626 7.72 15.55 18.88
CA GLY A 626 7.38 15.03 17.55
C GLY A 626 6.25 14.00 17.56
N ASP A 627 5.92 13.46 16.39
CA ASP A 627 5.06 12.29 16.30
C ASP A 627 5.91 11.01 16.28
N THR A 628 5.46 10.01 17.04
CA THR A 628 6.13 8.71 17.14
C THR A 628 5.14 7.57 16.96
N GLN A 629 5.51 6.56 16.17
CA GLN A 629 4.78 5.30 16.02
C GLN A 629 5.66 4.10 16.35
N ASN A 630 5.20 3.20 17.21
CA ASN A 630 5.90 1.97 17.55
C ASN A 630 5.54 0.86 16.56
N ILE A 631 6.35 0.67 15.52
CA ILE A 631 6.00 -0.22 14.41
C ILE A 631 6.31 -1.69 14.71
N ILE A 632 7.23 -1.98 15.63
CA ILE A 632 7.52 -3.34 16.12
C ILE A 632 7.66 -3.28 17.63
N HIS A 633 6.81 -4.00 18.35
CA HIS A 633 6.93 -4.25 19.78
C HIS A 633 7.26 -5.73 20.03
N THR A 634 8.29 -6.02 20.82
CA THR A 634 8.70 -7.37 21.19
C THR A 634 8.87 -7.56 22.69
N THR A 635 8.38 -8.69 23.22
CA THR A 635 8.58 -9.09 24.62
C THR A 635 9.83 -9.94 24.83
N GLY A 636 10.40 -10.55 23.78
CA GLY A 636 11.63 -11.35 23.84
C GLY A 636 12.92 -10.56 23.62
N GLY A 637 12.82 -9.32 23.14
CA GLY A 637 13.93 -8.43 22.87
C GLY A 637 14.16 -8.20 21.37
N LEU A 638 14.61 -6.99 21.04
CA LEU A 638 14.92 -6.54 19.68
C LEU A 638 16.44 -6.50 19.47
N SER A 639 16.92 -7.02 18.35
CA SER A 639 18.33 -6.98 17.96
C SER A 639 18.52 -6.60 16.49
N GLY A 640 19.45 -5.69 16.23
CA GLY A 640 19.77 -5.20 14.88
C GLY A 640 18.84 -4.08 14.42
N GLU A 641 18.99 -3.66 13.17
CA GLU A 641 18.31 -2.49 12.58
C GLU A 641 17.82 -2.83 11.16
N PHE A 642 16.88 -2.01 10.65
CA PHE A 642 16.52 -2.03 9.24
C PHE A 642 17.70 -1.58 8.35
N ALA A 643 17.61 -1.80 7.03
CA ALA A 643 18.68 -1.45 6.10
C ALA A 643 18.95 0.07 6.01
N SER A 644 17.97 0.90 6.37
CA SER A 644 18.05 2.36 6.42
C SER A 644 17.33 2.85 7.66
N ASN A 645 17.85 3.91 8.28
CA ASN A 645 17.17 4.62 9.37
C ASN A 645 16.27 5.77 8.87
N ASN A 646 16.18 5.96 7.55
CA ASN A 646 15.32 6.96 6.92
C ASN A 646 14.30 6.23 6.04
N PRO A 647 13.12 5.87 6.58
CA PRO A 647 12.07 5.26 5.79
C PRO A 647 11.45 6.26 4.83
N PHE A 648 10.78 5.76 3.81
CA PHE A 648 9.95 6.58 2.94
C PHE A 648 8.55 6.71 3.53
N SER A 649 7.90 7.84 3.32
CA SER A 649 6.49 8.00 3.64
C SER A 649 5.71 8.65 2.51
N ARG A 650 4.48 8.19 2.29
CA ARG A 650 3.51 8.82 1.40
C ARG A 650 2.23 9.11 2.18
N ILE A 651 1.90 10.39 2.33
CA ILE A 651 0.74 10.82 3.11
C ILE A 651 -0.14 11.67 2.20
N TYR A 652 -1.36 11.21 1.97
CA TYR A 652 -2.39 12.03 1.38
C TYR A 652 -2.75 13.15 2.36
N ASN A 653 -2.91 14.37 1.87
CA ASN A 653 -3.38 15.50 2.67
C ASN A 653 -4.70 16.03 2.09
N SER A 654 -5.79 15.84 2.84
CA SER A 654 -7.12 16.22 2.38
C SER A 654 -7.33 17.74 2.27
N ALA A 655 -6.56 18.56 3.00
CA ALA A 655 -6.63 20.01 2.92
C ALA A 655 -6.11 20.54 1.58
N PHE A 656 -5.14 19.83 0.98
CA PHE A 656 -4.53 20.19 -0.31
C PHE A 656 -4.94 19.25 -1.47
N ASN A 657 -5.64 18.15 -1.16
CA ASN A 657 -6.04 17.12 -2.12
C ASN A 657 -4.85 16.60 -2.95
N GLN A 658 -3.75 16.28 -2.27
CA GLN A 658 -2.52 15.79 -2.88
C GLN A 658 -1.76 14.85 -1.95
N ASP A 659 -0.90 14.01 -2.53
CA ASP A 659 0.03 13.18 -1.77
C ASP A 659 1.35 13.92 -1.55
N PHE A 660 1.84 13.84 -0.32
CA PHE A 660 3.18 14.27 0.05
C PHE A 660 4.09 13.05 0.20
N LEU A 661 5.26 13.14 -0.41
CA LEU A 661 6.33 12.16 -0.23
C LEU A 661 7.34 12.75 0.74
N TYR A 662 7.47 12.15 1.91
CA TYR A 662 8.41 12.58 2.92
C TYR A 662 9.62 11.63 2.92
N HIS A 663 10.80 12.19 2.69
CA HIS A 663 12.05 11.44 2.69
C HIS A 663 13.20 12.37 3.07
N HIS A 664 14.09 11.88 3.92
CA HIS A 664 15.22 12.66 4.43
C HIS A 664 16.13 13.14 3.29
N GLY A 665 16.35 14.45 3.24
CA GLY A 665 17.13 15.12 2.21
C GLY A 665 16.33 15.57 0.98
N ASP A 666 15.11 15.08 0.79
CA ASP A 666 14.20 15.52 -0.26
C ASP A 666 13.18 16.54 0.27
N THR A 667 12.72 16.39 1.52
CA THR A 667 11.74 17.25 2.18
C THR A 667 12.25 17.73 3.55
N LEU A 668 11.70 18.83 4.07
CA LEU A 668 12.05 19.33 5.40
C LEU A 668 11.49 18.46 6.52
N LEU A 669 10.29 17.91 6.34
CA LEU A 669 9.68 16.95 7.26
C LEU A 669 9.95 15.53 6.75
N TYR A 670 10.44 14.64 7.61
CA TYR A 670 10.74 13.26 7.22
C TYR A 670 10.67 12.31 8.42
N PRO A 671 10.31 11.03 8.19
CA PRO A 671 10.39 10.02 9.23
C PRO A 671 11.82 9.50 9.39
N THR A 672 12.15 9.07 10.61
CA THR A 672 13.41 8.41 10.99
C THR A 672 13.10 7.18 11.85
N LEU A 673 13.98 6.18 11.83
CA LEU A 673 13.86 4.99 12.66
C LEU A 673 14.78 5.07 13.86
N THR A 674 14.24 4.74 15.03
CA THR A 674 15.01 4.59 16.27
C THR A 674 14.61 3.32 16.99
N TYR A 675 15.48 2.83 17.87
CA TYR A 675 15.33 1.52 18.49
C TYR A 675 15.64 1.56 19.97
N ASP A 676 14.93 0.73 20.74
CA ASP A 676 15.31 0.36 22.10
C ASP A 676 15.36 -1.18 22.23
N ALA A 677 15.53 -1.69 23.46
CA ALA A 677 15.63 -3.13 23.70
C ALA A 677 14.38 -3.95 23.31
N SER A 678 13.22 -3.30 23.14
CA SER A 678 11.92 -3.92 22.92
C SER A 678 11.14 -3.36 21.73
N ASN A 679 11.59 -2.26 21.13
CA ASN A 679 10.79 -1.50 20.18
C ASN A 679 11.60 -0.96 19.00
N ALA A 680 10.94 -0.89 17.84
CA ALA A 680 11.37 -0.07 16.71
C ALA A 680 10.33 1.03 16.48
N TYR A 681 10.78 2.26 16.43
CA TYR A 681 9.94 3.45 16.32
C TYR A 681 10.17 4.18 15.00
N VAL A 682 9.10 4.65 14.38
CA VAL A 682 9.13 5.74 13.43
C VAL A 682 8.98 7.05 14.21
N ASN A 683 9.92 7.96 14.09
CA ASN A 683 9.86 9.32 14.62
C ASN A 683 9.86 10.33 13.49
N TRP A 684 8.95 11.27 13.53
CA TRP A 684 8.94 12.39 12.59
C TRP A 684 9.91 13.46 13.04
N VAL A 685 10.75 13.94 12.13
CA VAL A 685 11.74 15.00 12.34
C VAL A 685 11.52 16.07 11.29
N GLN A 686 11.68 17.33 11.67
CA GLN A 686 11.63 18.43 10.74
C GLN A 686 12.89 19.28 10.85
N ASP A 687 13.54 19.50 9.71
CA ASP A 687 14.67 20.41 9.60
C ASP A 687 14.20 21.86 9.58
N SER A 688 15.09 22.77 9.99
CA SER A 688 14.84 24.21 9.92
C SER A 688 14.57 24.64 8.48
N PHE A 689 13.65 25.60 8.29
CA PHE A 689 13.41 26.24 6.99
C PHE A 689 14.64 27.00 6.44
N ARG A 690 15.65 27.25 7.28
CA ARG A 690 16.96 27.81 6.86
C ARG A 690 17.96 26.76 6.39
N SER A 691 17.65 25.47 6.54
CA SER A 691 18.55 24.38 6.13
C SER A 691 18.62 24.21 4.60
N VAL A 692 17.70 24.83 3.86
CA VAL A 692 17.66 24.82 2.40
C VAL A 692 18.97 25.38 1.82
N PRO A 693 19.65 24.66 0.91
CA PRO A 693 20.93 25.10 0.38
C PRO A 693 20.78 26.28 -0.59
N GLY A 694 21.63 27.30 -0.44
CA GLY A 694 21.76 28.38 -1.42
C GLY A 694 20.70 29.49 -1.34
N LEU A 695 20.03 29.64 -0.19
CA LEU A 695 19.05 30.71 0.01
C LEU A 695 19.66 32.12 -0.19
N THR A 696 18.87 33.00 -0.80
CA THR A 696 19.14 34.45 -0.81
C THR A 696 18.91 35.06 0.58
N ARG A 697 19.30 36.33 0.77
CA ARG A 697 19.07 37.03 2.06
C ARG A 697 17.59 37.08 2.43
N ASN A 698 16.72 37.41 1.48
CA ASN A 698 15.27 37.48 1.72
C ASN A 698 14.67 36.10 1.98
N GLN A 699 15.12 35.08 1.24
CA GLN A 699 14.69 33.71 1.44
C GLN A 699 15.12 33.16 2.81
N ASP A 700 16.33 33.47 3.30
CA ASP A 700 16.79 33.11 4.66
C ASP A 700 16.01 33.85 5.77
N ALA A 701 15.62 35.10 5.51
CA ALA A 701 14.73 35.85 6.40
C ALA A 701 13.35 35.18 6.49
N VAL A 702 12.80 34.74 5.34
CA VAL A 702 11.55 33.96 5.27
C VAL A 702 11.68 32.63 6.02
N GLY A 703 12.77 31.87 5.79
CA GLY A 703 13.03 30.63 6.53
C GLY A 703 13.10 30.85 8.04
N GLY A 704 13.74 31.94 8.49
CA GLY A 704 13.82 32.30 9.90
C GLY A 704 12.47 32.63 10.54
N VAL A 705 11.59 33.36 9.83
CA VAL A 705 10.24 33.64 10.37
C VAL A 705 9.34 32.41 10.35
N LEU A 706 9.51 31.49 9.39
CA LEU A 706 8.80 30.21 9.40
C LEU A 706 9.21 29.35 10.59
N ASP A 707 10.50 29.25 10.90
CA ASP A 707 11.00 28.59 12.12
C ASP A 707 10.43 29.25 13.39
N GLY A 708 10.44 30.59 13.45
CA GLY A 708 9.87 31.36 14.57
C GLY A 708 8.37 31.15 14.72
N TYR A 709 7.64 31.17 13.60
CA TYR A 709 6.20 30.90 13.53
C TYR A 709 5.88 29.52 14.08
N GLN A 710 6.59 28.49 13.65
CA GLN A 710 6.36 27.14 14.13
C GLN A 710 6.65 27.00 15.64
N ASN A 711 7.73 27.60 16.13
CA ASN A 711 8.07 27.60 17.54
C ASN A 711 7.00 28.26 18.42
N GLU A 712 6.39 29.34 17.94
CA GLU A 712 5.34 30.04 18.68
C GLU A 712 3.94 29.41 18.51
N ASN A 713 3.76 28.50 17.54
CA ASN A 713 2.47 27.85 17.23
C ASN A 713 2.56 26.32 17.12
N PRO A 714 3.10 25.59 18.13
CA PRO A 714 3.39 24.16 18.02
C PRO A 714 2.16 23.26 17.88
N SER A 715 0.98 23.73 18.31
CA SER A 715 -0.27 22.95 18.25
C SER A 715 -1.07 23.17 16.97
N THR A 716 -0.69 24.14 16.13
CA THR A 716 -1.49 24.51 14.96
C THR A 716 -0.73 24.38 13.65
N SER A 717 0.61 24.52 13.64
CA SER A 717 1.52 24.62 12.48
C SER A 717 1.07 25.50 11.30
N GLY A 718 -0.18 25.95 11.22
CA GLY A 718 -0.79 26.51 10.02
C GLY A 718 -0.86 25.49 8.88
N SER A 719 -1.81 25.73 7.98
CA SER A 719 -1.81 25.10 6.66
C SER A 719 -0.56 25.46 5.84
N LEU A 720 0.06 26.62 6.10
CA LEU A 720 1.27 27.07 5.41
C LEU A 720 2.48 26.14 5.66
N VAL A 721 2.90 25.94 6.92
CA VAL A 721 4.04 25.07 7.27
C VAL A 721 3.77 23.65 6.82
N THR A 722 2.56 23.14 7.07
CA THR A 722 2.13 21.80 6.63
C THR A 722 2.32 21.59 5.13
N TYR A 723 1.99 22.61 4.33
CA TYR A 723 2.17 22.54 2.88
C TYR A 723 3.66 22.56 2.49
N LEU A 724 4.45 23.46 3.09
CA LEU A 724 5.88 23.61 2.81
C LEU A 724 6.67 22.37 3.21
N ASP A 725 6.33 21.75 4.34
CA ASP A 725 6.96 20.53 4.86
C ASP A 725 6.93 19.36 3.89
N GLY A 726 5.87 19.27 3.10
CA GLY A 726 5.68 18.22 2.10
C GLY A 726 6.24 18.55 0.73
N GLN A 727 6.85 19.73 0.52
CA GLN A 727 7.45 20.07 -0.77
C GLN A 727 8.88 19.57 -0.87
N ASN A 728 9.32 19.37 -2.12
CA ASN A 728 10.72 19.13 -2.39
C ASN A 728 11.54 20.36 -1.98
N ILE A 729 12.67 20.13 -1.32
CA ILE A 729 13.56 21.18 -0.84
C ILE A 729 14.05 22.11 -1.96
N ALA A 730 14.13 21.61 -3.20
CA ALA A 730 14.53 22.38 -4.37
C ALA A 730 13.47 23.40 -4.83
N ASP A 731 12.20 23.18 -4.48
CA ASP A 731 11.09 24.07 -4.86
C ASP A 731 10.87 25.20 -3.84
N LEU A 732 11.33 25.00 -2.59
CA LEU A 732 11.12 25.94 -1.48
C LEU A 732 11.63 27.37 -1.74
N PRO A 733 12.80 27.62 -2.37
CA PRO A 733 13.27 28.99 -2.60
C PRO A 733 12.27 29.86 -3.38
N ALA A 734 11.67 29.32 -4.45
CA ALA A 734 10.67 30.05 -5.24
C ALA A 734 9.37 30.30 -4.44
N MET A 735 9.07 29.43 -3.47
CA MET A 735 7.92 29.60 -2.58
C MET A 735 8.22 30.65 -1.51
N TYR A 736 9.45 30.73 -1.02
CA TYR A 736 9.89 31.80 -0.12
C TYR A 736 9.83 33.16 -0.80
N ASP A 737 10.13 33.24 -2.10
CA ASP A 737 9.96 34.48 -2.88
C ASP A 737 8.48 34.93 -2.96
N LEU A 738 7.51 34.01 -2.89
CA LEU A 738 6.08 34.35 -2.79
C LEU A 738 5.65 34.79 -1.39
N ILE A 739 6.45 34.47 -0.36
CA ILE A 739 6.20 34.91 1.02
C ILE A 739 6.88 36.25 1.27
N ALA A 740 8.08 36.48 0.72
CA ALA A 740 8.82 37.73 0.85
C ALA A 740 8.05 38.91 0.24
N PRO A 741 7.79 39.99 0.99
CA PRO A 741 7.12 41.18 0.45
C PRO A 741 8.10 42.22 -0.10
N ASP A 742 9.26 41.81 -0.63
CA ASP A 742 10.33 42.74 -1.04
C ASP A 742 9.89 43.73 -2.13
N GLU A 743 8.99 43.31 -3.01
CA GLU A 743 8.39 44.17 -4.04
C GLU A 743 7.58 45.35 -3.47
N LEU A 744 7.08 45.27 -2.22
CA LEU A 744 6.35 46.36 -1.58
C LEU A 744 7.27 47.51 -1.14
N THR A 745 8.59 47.34 -1.17
CA THR A 745 9.54 48.46 -1.01
C THR A 745 9.37 49.53 -2.10
N ALA A 746 8.73 49.19 -3.23
CA ALA A 746 8.32 50.13 -4.26
C ALA A 746 7.50 51.31 -3.71
N ILE A 747 6.73 51.12 -2.63
CA ILE A 747 5.99 52.20 -1.94
C ILE A 747 6.90 53.38 -1.60
N PHE A 748 8.08 53.10 -1.04
CA PHE A 748 9.02 54.14 -0.64
C PHE A 748 9.67 54.79 -1.87
N GLN A 749 10.08 53.98 -2.85
CA GLN A 749 10.70 54.49 -4.07
C GLN A 749 9.75 55.37 -4.90
N MET A 750 8.46 55.03 -4.98
CA MET A 750 7.46 55.88 -5.64
C MET A 750 7.28 57.21 -4.91
N GLY A 751 7.24 57.21 -3.57
CA GLY A 751 7.19 58.44 -2.77
C GLY A 751 8.42 59.33 -2.99
N PHE A 752 9.62 58.74 -3.03
CA PHE A 752 10.85 59.49 -3.34
C PHE A 752 10.86 60.06 -4.77
N ALA A 753 10.44 59.27 -5.77
CA ALA A 753 10.35 59.75 -7.15
C ALA A 753 9.30 60.85 -7.32
N ALA A 754 8.16 60.71 -6.64
CA ALA A 754 7.12 61.72 -6.58
C ALA A 754 7.60 63.04 -5.95
N SER A 755 8.41 62.97 -4.89
CA SER A 755 9.04 64.15 -4.27
C SER A 755 10.07 64.80 -5.19
N GLU A 756 10.94 64.00 -5.82
CA GLU A 756 11.97 64.48 -6.74
C GLU A 756 11.38 65.24 -7.94
N LEU A 757 10.30 64.71 -8.51
CA LEU A 757 9.57 65.38 -9.58
C LEU A 757 9.00 66.73 -9.12
N GLN A 758 8.41 66.79 -7.91
CA GLN A 758 7.88 68.03 -7.35
C GLN A 758 8.98 69.06 -7.05
N ASN A 759 10.12 68.61 -6.52
CA ASN A 759 11.28 69.45 -6.23
C ASN A 759 11.82 70.06 -7.52
N THR A 760 11.97 69.26 -8.57
CA THR A 760 12.43 69.76 -9.87
C THR A 760 11.44 70.76 -10.47
N ASN A 761 10.14 70.48 -10.37
CA ASN A 761 9.10 71.39 -10.86
C ASN A 761 9.11 72.74 -10.13
N ILE A 762 9.27 72.74 -8.80
CA ILE A 762 9.31 74.00 -8.05
C ILE A 762 10.60 74.78 -8.30
N GLU A 763 11.76 74.12 -8.47
CA GLU A 763 13.01 74.79 -8.84
C GLU A 763 12.87 75.53 -10.17
N ARG A 764 12.19 74.91 -11.16
CA ARG A 764 11.91 75.54 -12.46
C ARG A 764 10.91 76.69 -12.35
N HIS A 765 9.87 76.56 -11.52
CA HIS A 765 8.94 77.65 -11.28
C HIS A 765 9.64 78.84 -10.61
N LEU A 766 10.45 78.59 -9.57
CA LEU A 766 11.21 79.63 -8.90
C LEU A 766 12.23 80.30 -9.83
N ASP A 767 12.83 79.57 -10.76
CA ASP A 767 13.64 80.14 -11.83
C ASP A 767 12.83 81.13 -12.70
N GLN A 768 11.58 80.82 -13.04
CA GLN A 768 10.70 81.74 -13.75
C GLN A 768 10.27 82.94 -12.90
N VAL A 769 10.10 82.77 -11.58
CA VAL A 769 9.81 83.88 -10.65
C VAL A 769 11.00 84.85 -10.59
N ARG A 770 12.23 84.35 -10.53
CA ARG A 770 13.46 85.17 -10.57
C ARG A 770 13.63 85.89 -11.90
N GLN A 771 13.36 85.20 -13.01
CA GLN A 771 13.46 85.75 -14.37
C GLN A 771 12.33 86.73 -14.74
N ALA A 772 11.21 86.72 -14.01
CA ALA A 772 10.10 87.68 -14.18
C ALA A 772 10.41 89.08 -13.60
N GLY A 773 11.64 89.34 -13.14
CA GLY A 773 12.06 90.56 -12.47
C GLY A 773 12.75 91.61 -13.33
N GLY A 774 11.94 92.54 -13.84
CA GLY A 774 12.34 93.89 -14.24
C GLY A 774 11.25 94.51 -15.11
N PRO A 775 10.56 95.59 -14.72
CA PRO A 775 9.58 96.22 -15.59
C PRO A 775 10.28 96.68 -16.88
N PRO A 776 9.69 96.50 -18.08
CA PRO A 776 10.12 97.32 -19.20
C PRO A 776 9.86 98.78 -18.78
N ALA A 777 10.90 99.61 -18.81
CA ALA A 777 10.71 101.04 -18.62
C ALA A 777 9.78 101.53 -19.74
N GLU A 778 8.56 101.91 -19.40
CA GLU A 778 7.65 102.47 -20.39
C GLU A 778 8.11 103.90 -20.69
N TYR A 779 8.65 104.09 -21.89
CA TYR A 779 9.16 105.38 -22.33
C TYR A 779 8.00 106.25 -22.81
N THR A 780 7.60 107.27 -22.04
CA THR A 780 6.80 108.35 -22.63
C THR A 780 7.71 109.19 -23.52
N PRO A 781 7.50 109.23 -24.85
CA PRO A 781 8.32 110.07 -25.73
C PRO A 781 8.15 111.55 -25.38
N ALA A 782 9.20 112.35 -25.58
CA ALA A 782 9.15 113.79 -25.36
C ALA A 782 7.96 114.39 -26.14
N SER A 783 7.06 115.07 -25.43
CA SER A 783 5.93 115.77 -26.02
C SER A 783 6.07 117.27 -25.78
N ARG A 784 5.52 118.09 -26.68
CA ARG A 784 5.48 119.53 -26.49
C ARG A 784 4.15 119.91 -25.85
N ASP A 785 4.20 120.78 -24.86
CA ASP A 785 2.99 121.43 -24.39
C ASP A 785 2.44 122.39 -25.46
N SER A 786 1.24 122.91 -25.23
CA SER A 786 0.56 123.85 -26.12
C SER A 786 1.22 125.23 -26.23
N LYS A 787 2.36 125.45 -25.53
CA LYS A 787 3.22 126.64 -25.63
C LYS A 787 4.62 126.33 -26.19
N GLY A 788 4.85 125.09 -26.64
CA GLY A 788 6.09 124.67 -27.29
C GLY A 788 7.23 124.29 -26.35
N GLY A 789 6.98 124.21 -25.03
CA GLY A 789 7.93 123.70 -24.05
C GLY A 789 8.11 122.19 -24.14
N VAL A 790 9.34 121.71 -24.00
CA VAL A 790 9.65 120.27 -24.01
C VAL A 790 9.27 119.68 -22.64
N ILE A 791 8.36 118.70 -22.64
CA ILE A 791 8.12 117.84 -21.48
C ILE A 791 9.17 116.73 -21.55
N GLU A 792 10.12 116.74 -20.60
CA GLU A 792 11.16 115.73 -20.49
C GLU A 792 10.56 114.34 -20.24
N PRO A 793 11.11 113.27 -20.86
CA PRO A 793 10.62 111.91 -20.65
C PRO A 793 10.73 111.54 -19.17
N THR A 794 9.63 111.08 -18.58
CA THR A 794 9.62 110.61 -17.19
C THR A 794 9.56 109.10 -17.18
N MET A 795 10.46 108.46 -16.43
CA MET A 795 10.38 107.02 -16.20
C MET A 795 9.25 106.74 -15.20
N MET A 796 8.17 106.11 -15.62
CA MET A 796 7.26 105.44 -14.67
C MET A 796 7.83 104.05 -14.38
N SER A 797 8.29 103.83 -13.14
CA SER A 797 8.51 102.48 -12.65
C SER A 797 7.14 101.83 -12.43
N ARG A 798 6.71 100.95 -13.33
CA ARG A 798 5.59 100.05 -13.04
C ARG A 798 6.07 99.08 -11.95
N GLU A 799 5.38 99.02 -10.81
CA GLU A 799 5.57 97.93 -9.85
C GLU A 799 5.37 96.61 -10.62
N GLY A 800 6.35 95.71 -10.50
CA GLY A 800 6.23 94.37 -11.08
C GLY A 800 4.99 93.64 -10.57
N PRO A 801 4.54 92.58 -11.26
CA PRO A 801 3.41 91.78 -10.78
C PRO A 801 3.68 91.31 -9.35
N LEU A 802 2.70 91.54 -8.47
CA LEU A 802 2.82 91.23 -7.05
C LEU A 802 2.47 89.77 -6.79
N TRP A 803 1.59 89.19 -7.61
CA TRP A 803 1.13 87.82 -7.49
C TRP A 803 1.35 87.04 -8.78
N SER A 804 1.80 85.80 -8.64
CA SER A 804 1.88 84.83 -9.72
C SER A 804 1.06 83.60 -9.34
N PHE A 805 0.36 83.03 -10.31
CA PHE A 805 -0.33 81.75 -10.20
C PHE A 805 0.21 80.79 -11.25
N PHE A 806 0.43 79.54 -10.89
CA PHE A 806 0.83 78.52 -11.86
C PHE A 806 0.00 77.25 -11.73
N PHE A 807 -0.12 76.56 -12.86
CA PHE A 807 -0.63 75.21 -12.96
C PHE A 807 0.33 74.39 -13.82
N GLU A 808 0.65 73.19 -13.37
CA GLU A 808 1.56 72.27 -14.05
C GLU A 808 0.99 70.86 -14.01
N GLY A 809 0.97 70.18 -15.15
CA GLY A 809 0.74 68.75 -15.25
C GLY A 809 2.06 68.02 -15.48
N SER A 810 2.22 66.86 -14.86
CA SER A 810 3.44 66.06 -14.93
C SER A 810 3.12 64.59 -15.03
N GLY A 811 3.86 63.85 -15.85
CA GLY A 811 3.77 62.40 -15.91
C GLY A 811 5.12 61.76 -16.22
N GLY A 812 5.32 60.54 -15.77
CA GLY A 812 6.56 59.83 -16.01
C GLY A 812 6.47 58.33 -15.77
N SER A 813 7.53 57.64 -16.12
CA SER A 813 7.71 56.22 -15.89
C SER A 813 9.11 55.95 -15.35
N ALA A 814 9.24 54.98 -14.47
CA ALA A 814 10.52 54.53 -13.93
C ALA A 814 10.58 53.01 -13.87
N SER A 815 11.79 52.48 -14.04
CA SER A 815 12.09 51.05 -13.95
C SER A 815 13.14 50.81 -12.86
N VAL A 816 12.94 49.76 -12.08
CA VAL A 816 13.89 49.25 -11.09
C VAL A 816 14.28 47.83 -11.49
N ASP A 817 15.57 47.57 -11.69
CA ASP A 817 16.05 46.25 -12.12
C ASP A 817 16.04 45.24 -10.95
N SER A 818 15.77 43.97 -11.24
CA SER A 818 15.88 42.89 -10.25
C SER A 818 17.33 42.71 -9.78
N THR A 819 17.47 42.24 -8.54
CA THR A 819 18.75 41.77 -7.98
C THR A 819 18.69 40.28 -7.69
N ALA A 820 19.80 39.69 -7.21
CA ALA A 820 19.82 38.29 -6.82
C ALA A 820 18.90 37.95 -5.63
N SER A 821 18.43 38.94 -4.86
CA SER A 821 17.62 38.71 -3.66
C SER A 821 16.26 39.39 -3.67
N ALA A 822 15.99 40.26 -4.65
CA ALA A 822 14.77 41.05 -4.69
C ALA A 822 14.30 41.31 -6.12
N SER A 823 12.99 41.32 -6.31
CA SER A 823 12.33 41.48 -7.60
C SER A 823 12.26 42.95 -8.02
N GLY A 824 12.63 43.23 -9.27
CA GLY A 824 12.44 44.54 -9.89
C GLY A 824 10.98 44.83 -10.20
N TYR A 825 10.69 46.10 -10.51
CA TYR A 825 9.35 46.59 -10.77
C TYR A 825 9.39 47.84 -11.66
N ASP A 826 8.29 48.10 -12.34
CA ASP A 826 8.08 49.29 -13.15
C ASP A 826 6.93 50.10 -12.57
N PHE A 827 7.02 51.42 -12.58
CA PHE A 827 5.92 52.27 -12.15
C PHE A 827 5.74 53.51 -13.00
N ASN A 828 4.50 53.96 -13.10
CA ASN A 828 4.09 55.15 -13.82
C ASN A 828 3.42 56.11 -12.86
N SER A 829 3.68 57.41 -13.02
CA SER A 829 3.06 58.45 -12.21
C SER A 829 2.44 59.50 -13.11
N LEU A 830 1.25 59.97 -12.76
CA LEU A 830 0.57 61.09 -13.38
C LEU A 830 0.01 62.02 -12.31
N GLY A 831 0.25 63.32 -12.44
CA GLY A 831 -0.20 64.28 -11.46
C GLY A 831 -0.25 65.70 -11.98
N PHE A 832 -0.71 66.59 -11.11
CA PHE A 832 -0.69 68.02 -11.33
C PHE A 832 -0.34 68.77 -10.05
N THR A 833 0.25 69.95 -10.23
CA THR A 833 0.57 70.90 -9.17
C THR A 833 -0.04 72.25 -9.53
N LEU A 834 -0.59 72.93 -8.54
CA LEU A 834 -0.98 74.32 -8.65
C LEU A 834 -0.37 75.10 -7.50
N GLY A 835 -0.08 76.37 -7.72
CA GLY A 835 0.46 77.21 -6.67
C GLY A 835 0.27 78.69 -6.93
N ALA A 836 0.50 79.46 -5.88
CA ALA A 836 0.50 80.90 -5.90
C ALA A 836 1.68 81.43 -5.09
N ASP A 837 2.37 82.42 -5.64
CA ASP A 837 3.45 83.12 -4.97
C ASP A 837 3.26 84.63 -5.04
N ARG A 838 3.81 85.29 -4.02
CA ARG A 838 3.86 86.73 -3.91
C ARG A 838 5.29 87.19 -3.88
N ARG A 839 5.61 88.16 -4.72
CA ARG A 839 6.89 88.87 -4.65
C ARG A 839 6.84 89.94 -3.55
N VAL A 840 7.86 89.95 -2.69
CA VAL A 840 7.97 90.88 -1.56
C VAL A 840 9.28 91.65 -1.71
N GLY A 841 9.19 92.81 -2.37
CA GLY A 841 10.36 93.59 -2.77
C GLY A 841 11.11 92.98 -3.97
N ASP A 842 12.31 93.47 -4.26
CA ASP A 842 13.03 93.08 -5.49
C ASP A 842 13.76 91.74 -5.39
N HIS A 843 13.99 91.24 -4.17
CA HIS A 843 14.93 90.16 -3.87
C HIS A 843 14.33 88.93 -3.17
N PHE A 844 13.00 88.89 -2.99
CA PHE A 844 12.35 87.81 -2.26
C PHE A 844 10.97 87.49 -2.84
N ALA A 845 10.66 86.21 -2.95
CA ALA A 845 9.30 85.73 -3.20
C ALA A 845 8.98 84.53 -2.31
N VAL A 846 7.71 84.41 -1.92
CA VAL A 846 7.20 83.33 -1.08
C VAL A 846 5.87 82.86 -1.62
N GLY A 847 5.62 81.56 -1.58
CA GLY A 847 4.40 80.97 -2.09
C GLY A 847 4.02 79.68 -1.40
N PHE A 848 2.87 79.17 -1.82
CA PHE A 848 2.33 77.89 -1.43
C PHE A 848 1.90 77.12 -2.67
N LEU A 849 1.96 75.80 -2.57
CA LEU A 849 1.49 74.88 -3.62
C LEU A 849 0.63 73.78 -3.02
N GLY A 850 -0.24 73.24 -3.87
CA GLY A 850 -0.98 72.01 -3.64
C GLY A 850 -0.87 71.12 -4.87
N GLY A 851 -0.84 69.81 -4.67
CA GLY A 851 -0.71 68.87 -5.76
C GLY A 851 -1.43 67.55 -5.51
N TYR A 852 -1.75 66.87 -6.60
CA TYR A 852 -2.27 65.51 -6.60
C TYR A 852 -1.47 64.67 -7.59
N SER A 853 -1.17 63.43 -7.23
CA SER A 853 -0.61 62.45 -8.15
C SER A 853 -1.18 61.08 -7.88
N ASN A 854 -1.40 60.33 -8.95
CA ASN A 854 -1.68 58.90 -8.90
C ASN A 854 -0.48 58.17 -9.52
N SER A 855 -0.04 57.10 -8.86
CA SER A 855 1.05 56.24 -9.34
C SER A 855 0.66 54.79 -9.26
N ASP A 856 0.94 54.04 -10.33
CA ASP A 856 0.64 52.62 -10.43
C ASP A 856 1.94 51.86 -10.69
N ALA A 857 2.26 50.89 -9.83
CA ALA A 857 3.41 49.99 -9.99
C ALA A 857 2.94 48.61 -10.47
N SER A 858 3.64 48.07 -11.46
CA SER A 858 3.52 46.67 -11.89
C SER A 858 4.63 45.85 -11.23
N LEU A 859 4.23 44.88 -10.41
CA LEU A 859 5.14 43.99 -9.70
C LEU A 859 5.25 42.63 -10.42
N VAL A 860 6.06 41.72 -9.88
CA VAL A 860 6.20 40.39 -10.47
C VAL A 860 4.93 39.56 -10.27
N ASN A 861 4.74 38.53 -11.09
CA ASN A 861 3.62 37.58 -10.97
C ASN A 861 2.21 38.22 -10.99
N GLY A 862 2.06 39.40 -11.58
CA GLY A 862 0.78 40.11 -11.70
C GLY A 862 0.35 40.85 -10.43
N GLY A 863 1.29 41.13 -9.52
CA GLY A 863 1.10 42.08 -8.43
C GLY A 863 1.07 43.53 -8.91
N SER A 864 0.50 44.41 -8.09
CA SER A 864 0.40 45.84 -8.33
C SER A 864 0.37 46.66 -7.04
N ILE A 865 0.76 47.93 -7.14
CA ILE A 865 0.57 48.93 -6.08
C ILE A 865 -0.02 50.18 -6.71
N ASP A 866 -1.15 50.63 -6.20
CA ASP A 866 -1.80 51.86 -6.62
C ASP A 866 -1.69 52.88 -5.48
N VAL A 867 -1.20 54.09 -5.80
CA VAL A 867 -0.92 55.14 -4.80
C VAL A 867 -1.52 56.46 -5.21
N GLU A 868 -2.36 57.03 -4.34
CA GLU A 868 -2.88 58.38 -4.48
C GLU A 868 -2.20 59.29 -3.46
N THR A 869 -1.51 60.33 -3.94
CA THR A 869 -0.80 61.30 -3.11
C THR A 869 -1.44 62.68 -3.20
N TYR A 870 -1.81 63.24 -2.05
CA TYR A 870 -2.24 64.63 -1.89
C TYR A 870 -1.15 65.38 -1.14
N ARG A 871 -0.61 66.46 -1.73
CA ARG A 871 0.53 67.19 -1.16
C ARG A 871 0.29 68.68 -1.05
N GLY A 872 0.92 69.31 -0.07
CA GLY A 872 0.96 70.76 0.10
C GLY A 872 2.33 71.20 0.59
N ALA A 873 2.82 72.33 0.08
CA ALA A 873 4.11 72.86 0.49
C ALA A 873 4.13 74.39 0.53
N VAL A 874 5.03 74.92 1.35
CA VAL A 874 5.45 76.32 1.31
C VAL A 874 6.82 76.41 0.69
N TYR A 875 7.05 77.42 -0.13
CA TYR A 875 8.33 77.62 -0.79
C TYR A 875 8.69 79.10 -0.80
N ALA A 876 9.99 79.37 -0.91
CA ALA A 876 10.51 80.72 -0.99
C ALA A 876 11.79 80.76 -1.83
N THR A 877 12.05 81.93 -2.41
CA THR A 877 13.30 82.22 -3.13
C THR A 877 13.83 83.58 -2.70
N VAL A 878 15.12 83.65 -2.38
CA VAL A 878 15.88 84.88 -2.16
C VAL A 878 16.86 85.02 -3.31
N PHE A 879 16.90 86.17 -3.98
CA PHE A 879 17.72 86.34 -5.19
C PHE A 879 18.16 87.78 -5.42
N GLY A 880 19.36 87.97 -5.97
CA GLY A 880 19.91 89.29 -6.29
C GLY A 880 21.35 89.23 -6.77
N ASN A 881 21.71 90.14 -7.69
CA ASN A 881 23.06 90.21 -8.30
C ASN A 881 23.54 88.86 -8.88
N GLY A 882 22.63 88.09 -9.48
CA GLY A 882 22.91 86.75 -10.03
C GLY A 882 22.81 85.61 -9.02
N PHE A 883 23.04 85.83 -7.72
CA PHE A 883 22.89 84.78 -6.71
C PHE A 883 21.42 84.46 -6.42
N PHE A 884 21.11 83.19 -6.15
CA PHE A 884 19.83 82.78 -5.59
C PHE A 884 19.94 81.64 -4.55
N ALA A 885 18.94 81.60 -3.67
CA ALA A 885 18.70 80.52 -2.72
C ALA A 885 17.18 80.24 -2.62
N ASP A 886 16.82 78.99 -2.84
CA ASP A 886 15.47 78.45 -2.84
C ASP A 886 15.30 77.52 -1.65
N ALA A 887 14.11 77.53 -1.06
CA ALA A 887 13.73 76.62 0.00
C ALA A 887 12.30 76.12 -0.21
N LEU A 888 12.05 74.84 0.08
CA LEU A 888 10.72 74.25 0.15
C LEU A 888 10.60 73.40 1.42
N LEU A 889 9.42 73.46 2.04
CA LEU A 889 8.99 72.53 3.08
C LEU A 889 7.55 72.09 2.77
N GLY A 890 7.35 70.79 2.61
CA GLY A 890 6.08 70.20 2.22
C GLY A 890 5.72 68.95 3.01
N ALA A 891 4.43 68.63 3.01
CA ALA A 891 3.90 67.39 3.54
C ALA A 891 2.88 66.78 2.57
N GLY A 892 2.78 65.46 2.59
CA GLY A 892 1.86 64.69 1.77
C GLY A 892 1.09 63.65 2.58
N TYR A 893 -0.10 63.31 2.09
CA TYR A 893 -0.88 62.15 2.49
C TYR A 893 -0.92 61.18 1.32
N ASN A 894 -0.64 59.91 1.60
CA ASN A 894 -0.63 58.82 0.62
C ASN A 894 -1.68 57.78 1.00
N SER A 895 -2.54 57.40 0.06
CA SER A 895 -3.40 56.21 0.14
C SER A 895 -2.75 55.11 -0.69
N TYR A 896 -2.62 53.92 -0.13
CA TYR A 896 -1.96 52.75 -0.74
C TYR A 896 -2.95 51.60 -0.88
N ASP A 897 -3.12 51.11 -2.11
CA ASP A 897 -3.75 49.82 -2.37
C ASP A 897 -2.68 48.86 -2.91
N THR A 898 -2.52 47.71 -2.26
CA THR A 898 -1.45 46.74 -2.55
C THR A 898 -2.06 45.41 -2.92
N LYS A 899 -1.48 44.76 -3.93
CA LYS A 899 -1.79 43.41 -4.35
C LYS A 899 -0.50 42.71 -4.74
N ARG A 900 -0.04 41.75 -3.93
CA ARG A 900 1.13 40.93 -4.30
C ARG A 900 0.75 39.48 -4.56
N ALA A 901 1.48 38.83 -5.45
CA ALA A 901 1.37 37.39 -5.59
C ALA A 901 1.85 36.72 -4.29
N SER A 902 1.14 35.68 -3.88
CA SER A 902 1.39 35.02 -2.59
C SER A 902 1.00 33.55 -2.68
N MET A 903 1.26 32.78 -1.63
CA MET A 903 0.90 31.36 -1.64
C MET A 903 -0.62 31.19 -1.75
N PHE A 904 -1.05 30.43 -2.76
CA PHE A 904 -2.46 30.14 -3.07
C PHE A 904 -3.34 31.36 -3.39
N GLY A 905 -2.78 32.43 -3.97
CA GLY A 905 -3.58 33.54 -4.48
C GLY A 905 -2.84 34.87 -4.48
N PHE A 906 -3.58 35.95 -4.22
CA PHE A 906 -3.03 37.28 -4.04
C PHE A 906 -3.22 37.71 -2.58
N ALA A 907 -2.17 38.27 -1.99
CA ALA A 907 -2.26 38.98 -0.73
C ALA A 907 -2.63 40.44 -1.04
N ASN A 908 -3.80 40.89 -0.58
CA ASN A 908 -4.31 42.23 -0.83
C ASN A 908 -4.33 43.01 0.48
N GLY A 909 -3.87 44.25 0.45
CA GLY A 909 -3.87 45.14 1.62
C GLY A 909 -4.13 46.57 1.21
N SER A 910 -4.77 47.34 2.09
CA SER A 910 -4.92 48.78 1.94
C SER A 910 -4.33 49.48 3.15
N SER A 911 -3.61 50.57 2.94
CA SER A 911 -2.99 51.36 4.00
C SER A 911 -2.99 52.84 3.62
N ASP A 912 -2.60 53.67 4.57
CA ASP A 912 -2.38 55.09 4.39
C ASP A 912 -0.99 55.45 4.92
N GLY A 913 -0.53 56.66 4.64
CA GLY A 913 0.73 57.16 5.16
C GLY A 913 0.93 58.63 4.93
N TRP A 914 1.99 59.17 5.49
CA TRP A 914 2.37 60.56 5.30
C TRP A 914 3.75 60.68 4.70
N GLN A 915 4.01 61.82 4.09
CA GLN A 915 5.28 62.16 3.48
C GLN A 915 5.74 63.54 3.97
N LEU A 916 7.04 63.72 4.16
CA LEU A 916 7.67 65.00 4.44
C LEU A 916 8.74 65.28 3.39
N ASP A 917 8.72 66.50 2.86
CA ASP A 917 9.62 66.94 1.81
C ASP A 917 10.32 68.23 2.24
N ALA A 918 11.64 68.29 2.14
CA ALA A 918 12.42 69.49 2.35
C ALA A 918 13.45 69.65 1.24
N LEU A 919 13.60 70.86 0.72
CA LEU A 919 14.56 71.18 -0.33
C LEU A 919 15.27 72.49 -0.02
N ILE A 920 16.57 72.53 -0.25
CA ILE A 920 17.36 73.75 -0.36
C ILE A 920 18.11 73.70 -1.69
N ASN A 921 17.98 74.74 -2.50
CA ASN A 921 18.71 74.87 -3.76
C ASN A 921 19.38 76.23 -3.84
N THR A 922 20.59 76.30 -4.35
CA THR A 922 21.32 77.57 -4.51
C THR A 922 22.08 77.58 -5.83
N GLY A 923 22.30 78.77 -6.38
CA GLY A 923 23.06 78.92 -7.61
C GLY A 923 23.39 80.37 -7.93
N TYR A 924 24.02 80.55 -9.08
CA TYR A 924 24.41 81.87 -9.57
C TYR A 924 24.17 82.00 -11.08
N ASP A 925 23.39 82.98 -11.49
CA ASP A 925 23.11 83.28 -12.89
C ASP A 925 24.20 84.20 -13.48
N PHE A 926 25.00 83.65 -14.39
CA PHE A 926 25.95 84.41 -15.21
C PHE A 926 25.27 84.84 -16.52
N HIS A 927 25.00 86.13 -16.65
CA HIS A 927 24.39 86.70 -17.86
C HIS A 927 25.45 87.20 -18.85
N GLN A 928 25.36 86.76 -20.11
CA GLN A 928 26.15 87.27 -21.23
C GLN A 928 25.27 87.45 -22.47
N GLY A 929 24.78 88.67 -22.68
CA GLY A 929 23.81 88.97 -23.75
C GLY A 929 22.51 88.20 -23.54
N ASN A 930 22.08 87.44 -24.54
CA ASN A 930 20.89 86.60 -24.46
C ASN A 930 21.15 85.23 -23.79
N TRP A 931 22.41 84.90 -23.46
CA TRP A 931 22.77 83.66 -22.79
C TRP A 931 22.79 83.84 -21.27
N THR A 932 22.27 82.83 -20.57
CA THR A 932 22.46 82.69 -19.12
C THR A 932 23.05 81.32 -18.82
N PHE A 933 24.13 81.29 -18.05
CA PHE A 933 24.72 80.07 -17.53
C PHE A 933 24.54 80.04 -16.01
N THR A 934 23.98 78.96 -15.49
CA THR A 934 23.59 78.83 -14.08
C THR A 934 24.17 77.54 -13.50
N PRO A 935 25.34 77.56 -12.85
CA PRO A 935 25.70 76.52 -11.90
C PRO A 935 24.74 76.52 -10.71
N ASN A 936 24.29 75.34 -10.29
CA ASN A 936 23.42 75.17 -9.13
C ASN A 936 23.80 73.94 -8.30
N ALA A 937 23.48 73.99 -7.01
CA ALA A 937 23.61 72.91 -6.07
C ALA A 937 22.35 72.81 -5.22
N SER A 938 21.79 71.61 -5.08
CA SER A 938 20.62 71.36 -4.24
C SER A 938 20.84 70.21 -3.27
N LEU A 939 20.08 70.24 -2.17
CA LEU A 939 19.98 69.19 -1.17
C LEU A 939 18.49 68.99 -0.83
N GLY A 940 17.99 67.80 -1.11
CA GLY A 940 16.62 67.38 -0.82
C GLY A 940 16.59 66.26 0.22
N TYR A 941 15.64 66.33 1.15
CA TYR A 941 15.32 65.28 2.10
C TYR A 941 13.86 64.88 1.94
N THR A 942 13.60 63.58 1.87
CA THR A 942 12.26 63.02 1.80
C THR A 942 12.12 61.89 2.80
N GLN A 943 11.05 61.91 3.58
CA GLN A 943 10.64 60.79 4.41
C GLN A 943 9.27 60.29 3.95
N VAL A 944 9.15 58.98 3.75
CA VAL A 944 7.90 58.31 3.39
C VAL A 944 7.53 57.35 4.50
N ASN A 945 6.35 57.52 5.08
CA ASN A 945 5.80 56.65 6.09
C ASN A 945 4.66 55.79 5.53
N LEU A 946 4.59 54.56 6.01
CA LEU A 946 3.55 53.58 5.75
C LEU A 946 2.93 53.19 7.10
N ASN A 947 1.63 53.43 7.27
CA ASN A 947 0.91 52.96 8.45
C ASN A 947 0.74 51.44 8.41
N SER A 948 0.48 50.87 9.58
CA SER A 948 0.25 49.46 9.75
C SER A 948 -1.00 49.00 9.02
N PHE A 949 -0.89 47.85 8.38
CA PHE A 949 -2.01 47.20 7.69
C PHE A 949 -1.79 45.69 7.69
N THR A 950 -2.83 44.93 7.34
CA THR A 950 -2.75 43.48 7.28
C THR A 950 -3.37 42.99 5.98
N GLU A 951 -2.63 42.15 5.28
CA GLU A 951 -3.07 41.55 4.03
C GLU A 951 -4.13 40.47 4.26
N THR A 952 -4.92 40.22 3.22
CA THR A 952 -5.90 39.14 3.18
C THR A 952 -5.95 38.47 1.80
N GLY A 953 -6.51 37.26 1.73
CA GLY A 953 -6.80 36.57 0.47
C GLY A 953 -5.80 35.50 0.02
N SER A 954 -4.73 35.26 0.80
CA SER A 954 -3.71 34.24 0.52
C SER A 954 -3.33 33.42 1.76
N LEU A 955 -2.66 32.28 1.55
CA LEU A 955 -2.20 31.38 2.62
C LEU A 955 -1.03 31.98 3.43
N SER A 956 -0.24 32.86 2.83
CA SER A 956 0.91 33.56 3.43
C SER A 956 0.68 35.07 3.50
N SER A 957 -0.52 35.48 3.93
CA SER A 957 -0.83 36.89 4.16
C SER A 957 0.00 37.44 5.33
N LEU A 958 0.47 38.67 5.22
CA LEU A 958 1.35 39.32 6.20
C LEU A 958 0.68 40.52 6.88
N SER A 959 1.18 40.86 8.06
CA SER A 959 0.86 42.08 8.79
C SER A 959 2.10 42.97 8.85
N PHE A 960 1.92 44.23 8.49
CA PHE A 960 2.98 45.24 8.43
C PHE A 960 2.79 46.21 9.61
N PRO A 961 3.82 46.44 10.45
CA PRO A 961 3.79 47.50 11.44
C PRO A 961 3.95 48.88 10.77
N ASP A 962 3.67 49.94 11.54
CA ASP A 962 4.01 51.31 11.15
C ASP A 962 5.53 51.39 10.89
N GLN A 963 5.92 51.91 9.72
CA GLN A 963 7.33 51.98 9.31
C GLN A 963 7.59 53.14 8.34
N SER A 964 8.86 53.53 8.17
CA SER A 964 9.24 54.65 7.31
C SER A 964 10.61 54.43 6.68
N GLN A 965 10.82 55.06 5.51
CA GLN A 965 12.11 55.13 4.85
C GLN A 965 12.47 56.59 4.54
N ASP A 966 13.78 56.86 4.50
CA ASP A 966 14.35 58.19 4.33
C ASP A 966 15.27 58.27 3.10
N SER A 967 15.26 59.40 2.41
CA SER A 967 16.14 59.72 1.28
C SER A 967 16.76 61.10 1.47
N LEU A 968 18.07 61.21 1.24
CA LEU A 968 18.82 62.47 1.28
C LEU A 968 19.65 62.58 0.01
N ARG A 969 19.23 63.45 -0.91
CA ARG A 969 19.83 63.59 -2.23
C ARG A 969 20.48 64.94 -2.40
N SER A 970 21.70 64.97 -2.92
CA SER A 970 22.30 66.21 -3.42
C SER A 970 22.38 66.20 -4.93
N GLU A 971 22.18 67.37 -5.55
CA GLU A 971 22.49 67.57 -6.96
C GLU A 971 23.54 68.66 -7.14
N LEU A 972 24.51 68.41 -8.01
CA LEU A 972 25.43 69.42 -8.51
C LEU A 972 25.25 69.53 -10.02
N GLY A 973 24.77 70.67 -10.48
CA GLY A 973 24.35 70.86 -11.86
C GLY A 973 24.78 72.18 -12.49
N ALA A 974 24.61 72.24 -13.79
CA ALA A 974 24.72 73.45 -14.57
C ALA A 974 23.62 73.51 -15.62
N LYS A 975 23.02 74.67 -15.76
CA LYS A 975 21.98 74.98 -16.76
C LYS A 975 22.49 76.05 -17.71
N ILE A 976 22.14 75.92 -18.98
CA ILE A 976 22.29 76.96 -19.99
C ILE A 976 20.93 77.31 -20.58
N SER A 977 20.65 78.60 -20.72
CA SER A 977 19.43 79.10 -21.35
C SER A 977 19.73 80.24 -22.32
N TYR A 978 18.87 80.39 -23.35
CA TYR A 978 18.99 81.44 -24.35
C TYR A 978 17.66 82.16 -24.54
N ALA A 979 17.61 83.47 -24.35
CA ALA A 979 16.41 84.27 -24.56
C ALA A 979 16.32 84.78 -26.01
N ALA A 980 15.36 84.28 -26.78
CA ALA A 980 15.07 84.73 -28.14
C ALA A 980 13.72 85.45 -28.21
N VAL A 981 13.62 86.54 -28.96
CA VAL A 981 12.32 87.18 -29.28
C VAL A 981 11.94 86.83 -30.71
N VAL A 982 10.84 86.10 -30.88
CA VAL A 982 10.33 85.66 -32.18
C VAL A 982 8.87 86.09 -32.31
N ASN A 983 8.56 86.94 -33.29
CA ASN A 983 7.21 87.47 -33.53
C ASN A 983 6.54 88.12 -32.29
N GLY A 984 7.33 88.81 -31.46
CA GLY A 984 6.84 89.47 -30.23
C GLY A 984 6.68 88.54 -29.02
N MET A 985 6.93 87.24 -29.14
CA MET A 985 6.97 86.29 -28.03
C MET A 985 8.41 86.03 -27.60
N LYS A 986 8.68 85.98 -26.29
CA LYS A 986 9.99 85.58 -25.75
C LYS A 986 10.02 84.06 -25.58
N ILE A 987 10.92 83.40 -26.29
CA ILE A 987 11.13 81.95 -26.25
C ILE A 987 12.48 81.69 -25.56
N THR A 988 12.50 80.78 -24.60
CA THR A 988 13.66 80.46 -23.78
C THR A 988 13.92 78.94 -23.78
N PRO A 989 14.65 78.40 -24.78
CA PRO A 989 15.18 77.05 -24.68
C PRO A 989 16.17 76.92 -23.51
N GLN A 990 16.15 75.77 -22.86
CA GLN A 990 16.96 75.45 -21.69
C GLN A 990 17.49 74.02 -21.76
N LEU A 991 18.73 73.83 -21.32
CA LEU A 991 19.36 72.53 -21.11
C LEU A 991 20.06 72.52 -19.76
N ARG A 992 19.84 71.49 -18.94
CA ARG A 992 20.50 71.26 -17.66
C ARG A 992 21.11 69.86 -17.64
N ILE A 993 22.29 69.77 -17.05
CA ILE A 993 22.93 68.50 -16.69
C ILE A 993 23.32 68.59 -15.21
N ALA A 994 23.04 67.54 -14.44
CA ALA A 994 23.43 67.44 -13.04
C ALA A 994 23.90 66.04 -12.67
N TRP A 995 24.81 65.96 -11.70
CA TRP A 995 25.13 64.73 -10.98
C TRP A 995 24.31 64.71 -9.69
N GLN A 996 23.62 63.61 -9.45
CA GLN A 996 22.82 63.37 -8.26
C GLN A 996 23.46 62.26 -7.42
N HIS A 997 23.49 62.44 -6.09
CA HIS A 997 24.00 61.46 -5.13
C HIS A 997 23.00 61.22 -3.99
N GLU A 998 22.69 59.95 -3.71
CA GLU A 998 21.90 59.49 -2.55
C GLU A 998 22.81 59.11 -1.37
N PHE A 999 22.63 59.78 -0.23
CA PHE A 999 23.43 59.57 0.98
C PHE A 999 22.85 58.52 1.92
N LEU A 1000 21.53 58.37 1.95
CA LEU A 1000 20.86 57.40 2.83
C LEU A 1000 20.73 56.04 2.12
N ASP A 1001 20.21 55.04 2.83
CA ASP A 1001 20.32 53.65 2.38
C ASP A 1001 19.78 53.45 0.95
N SER A 1002 20.59 52.77 0.13
CA SER A 1002 20.26 52.44 -1.25
C SER A 1002 19.45 51.15 -1.37
N THR A 1003 19.32 50.42 -0.27
CA THR A 1003 18.55 49.18 -0.16
C THR A 1003 17.43 49.42 0.84
N GLN A 1004 16.26 49.76 0.33
CA GLN A 1004 15.06 49.94 1.15
C GLN A 1004 14.66 48.58 1.71
N SER A 1005 14.26 48.52 2.97
CA SER A 1005 13.75 47.31 3.60
C SER A 1005 12.30 47.48 4.01
N ILE A 1006 11.60 46.36 4.17
CA ILE A 1006 10.23 46.34 4.67
C ILE A 1006 10.10 45.27 5.75
N ASP A 1007 9.55 45.66 6.90
CA ASP A 1007 9.33 44.77 8.02
C ASP A 1007 7.91 44.22 7.99
N SER A 1008 7.76 42.93 8.25
CA SER A 1008 6.46 42.24 8.26
C SER A 1008 6.47 41.02 9.18
N ARG A 1009 5.31 40.43 9.42
CA ARG A 1009 5.12 39.14 10.12
C ARG A 1009 3.91 38.41 9.55
N PHE A 1010 3.74 37.12 9.82
CA PHE A 1010 2.52 36.43 9.39
C PHE A 1010 1.25 37.05 10.01
N ALA A 1011 0.22 37.24 9.19
CA ALA A 1011 -1.05 37.84 9.61
C ALA A 1011 -1.87 36.95 10.55
N THR A 1012 -1.58 35.65 10.57
CA THR A 1012 -2.27 34.65 11.40
C THR A 1012 -1.26 33.98 12.32
N GLY A 1013 -1.68 33.60 13.53
CA GLY A 1013 -0.81 33.03 14.56
C GLY A 1013 0.19 34.03 15.15
N THR A 1014 0.93 33.60 16.16
CA THR A 1014 1.99 34.44 16.75
C THR A 1014 3.26 34.30 15.89
N SER A 1015 3.92 35.40 15.53
CA SER A 1015 5.09 35.35 14.67
C SER A 1015 6.03 36.52 14.95
N PRO A 1016 7.36 36.30 14.94
CA PRO A 1016 8.33 37.38 15.02
C PRO A 1016 8.28 38.27 13.76
N LEU A 1017 8.75 39.51 13.89
CA LEU A 1017 9.00 40.35 12.71
C LEU A 1017 10.19 39.82 11.93
N PHE A 1018 10.10 39.91 10.60
CA PHE A 1018 11.21 39.71 9.68
C PHE A 1018 11.28 40.86 8.69
N SER A 1019 12.51 41.14 8.25
CA SER A 1019 12.82 42.21 7.32
C SER A 1019 13.30 41.61 6.02
N VAL A 1020 12.78 42.10 4.91
CA VAL A 1020 13.28 41.79 3.57
C VAL A 1020 13.74 43.08 2.89
N ASP A 1021 14.75 42.94 2.05
CA ASP A 1021 15.35 44.04 1.31
C ASP A 1021 14.76 44.12 -0.09
N GLY A 1022 14.46 45.32 -0.56
CA GLY A 1022 14.14 45.60 -1.96
C GLY A 1022 15.36 45.60 -2.86
N PRO A 1023 15.18 45.78 -4.18
CA PRO A 1023 16.28 45.90 -5.13
C PRO A 1023 17.22 47.05 -4.75
N ARG A 1024 18.53 46.76 -4.73
CA ARG A 1024 19.54 47.78 -4.46
C ARG A 1024 19.67 48.72 -5.67
N ILE A 1025 19.47 50.00 -5.43
CA ILE A 1025 19.62 51.04 -6.46
C ILE A 1025 20.98 51.74 -6.36
N GLY A 1026 21.55 52.14 -7.49
CA GLY A 1026 22.77 52.96 -7.54
C GLY A 1026 22.59 54.32 -6.87
N ARG A 1027 23.59 54.74 -6.10
CA ARG A 1027 23.58 56.03 -5.38
C ARG A 1027 23.88 57.22 -6.29
N ASP A 1028 24.62 57.00 -7.37
CA ASP A 1028 25.08 58.04 -8.28
C ASP A 1028 24.32 57.99 -9.60
N ARG A 1029 23.82 59.15 -10.05
CA ARG A 1029 23.00 59.27 -11.27
C ARG A 1029 23.34 60.54 -12.03
N ALA A 1030 23.14 60.51 -13.35
CA ALA A 1030 23.17 61.71 -14.19
C ALA A 1030 21.73 62.14 -14.51
N VAL A 1031 21.41 63.39 -14.24
CA VAL A 1031 20.13 64.03 -14.58
C VAL A 1031 20.34 64.89 -15.82
N ILE A 1032 19.52 64.67 -16.85
CA ILE A 1032 19.49 65.50 -18.05
C ILE A 1032 18.10 66.08 -18.19
N SER A 1033 17.99 67.42 -18.19
CA SER A 1033 16.73 68.11 -18.39
C SER A 1033 16.81 69.01 -19.62
N ALA A 1034 15.81 68.94 -20.49
CA ALA A 1034 15.66 69.82 -21.64
C ALA A 1034 14.26 70.46 -21.59
N GLY A 1035 14.17 71.75 -21.91
CA GLY A 1035 12.88 72.41 -21.91
C GLY A 1035 12.80 73.70 -22.69
N LEU A 1036 11.58 74.21 -22.78
CA LEU A 1036 11.23 75.39 -23.54
C LEU A 1036 10.22 76.22 -22.76
N GLY A 1037 10.60 77.45 -22.38
CA GLY A 1037 9.69 78.46 -21.86
C GLY A 1037 9.23 79.41 -22.95
N ILE A 1038 7.95 79.79 -22.96
CA ILE A 1038 7.35 80.73 -23.91
C ILE A 1038 6.56 81.78 -23.13
N GLN A 1039 6.93 83.04 -23.26
CA GLN A 1039 6.16 84.18 -22.76
C GLN A 1039 5.24 84.67 -23.87
N PHE A 1040 3.95 84.34 -23.77
CA PHE A 1040 2.93 84.72 -24.76
C PHE A 1040 2.55 86.20 -24.63
N THR A 1041 2.43 86.68 -23.39
CA THR A 1041 2.22 88.09 -23.05
C THR A 1041 3.05 88.43 -21.81
N PRO A 1042 3.23 89.72 -21.44
CA PRO A 1042 3.90 90.07 -20.19
C PRO A 1042 3.29 89.42 -18.93
N SER A 1043 2.02 89.01 -18.98
CA SER A 1043 1.29 88.40 -17.86
C SER A 1043 1.04 86.90 -18.00
N VAL A 1044 1.38 86.27 -19.13
CA VAL A 1044 1.08 84.84 -19.37
C VAL A 1044 2.27 84.16 -20.03
N SER A 1045 2.76 83.11 -19.38
CA SER A 1045 3.83 82.25 -19.89
C SER A 1045 3.44 80.78 -19.79
N GLY A 1046 4.01 79.95 -20.67
CA GLY A 1046 3.88 78.50 -20.61
C GLY A 1046 5.23 77.83 -20.80
N TYR A 1047 5.33 76.57 -20.40
CA TYR A 1047 6.57 75.82 -20.47
C TYR A 1047 6.33 74.32 -20.65
N VAL A 1048 7.34 73.65 -21.20
CA VAL A 1048 7.41 72.19 -21.29
C VAL A 1048 8.83 71.73 -20.98
N PHE A 1049 8.96 70.64 -20.22
CA PHE A 1049 10.23 70.04 -19.83
C PHE A 1049 10.17 68.52 -20.00
N TYR A 1050 11.32 67.95 -20.33
CA TYR A 1050 11.60 66.53 -20.27
C TYR A 1050 12.82 66.32 -19.37
N ASP A 1051 12.75 65.35 -18.46
CA ASP A 1051 13.88 64.90 -17.66
C ASP A 1051 14.13 63.41 -17.87
N GLY A 1052 15.40 63.06 -18.00
CA GLY A 1052 15.87 61.69 -18.03
C GLY A 1052 16.92 61.48 -16.95
N LEU A 1053 16.74 60.45 -16.13
CA LEU A 1053 17.76 59.96 -15.21
C LEU A 1053 18.49 58.78 -15.85
N LEU A 1054 19.80 58.91 -15.99
CA LEU A 1054 20.67 57.97 -16.70
C LEU A 1054 21.88 57.58 -15.83
N GLY A 1055 22.49 56.43 -16.14
CA GLY A 1055 23.80 56.04 -15.60
C GLY A 1055 23.81 55.49 -14.17
N GLY A 1056 22.67 55.42 -13.49
CA GLY A 1056 22.52 54.70 -12.22
C GLY A 1056 22.38 53.19 -12.43
N SER A 1057 23.06 52.36 -11.64
CA SER A 1057 22.84 50.92 -11.64
C SER A 1057 21.45 50.60 -11.10
N GLY A 1058 20.61 49.89 -11.84
CA GLY A 1058 19.35 49.36 -11.33
C GLY A 1058 18.17 50.35 -11.23
N TYR A 1059 18.29 51.59 -11.73
CA TYR A 1059 17.19 52.54 -11.80
C TYR A 1059 17.29 53.47 -13.00
N SER A 1060 16.17 53.65 -13.71
CA SER A 1060 16.04 54.65 -14.77
C SER A 1060 14.66 55.30 -14.72
N SER A 1061 14.57 56.58 -15.09
CA SER A 1061 13.28 57.27 -15.15
C SER A 1061 13.22 58.31 -16.25
N ASN A 1062 12.00 58.54 -16.75
CA ASN A 1062 11.67 59.50 -17.78
C ASN A 1062 10.44 60.28 -17.35
N THR A 1063 10.54 61.61 -17.31
CA THR A 1063 9.44 62.48 -16.88
C THR A 1063 9.20 63.59 -17.89
N VAL A 1064 7.94 63.97 -18.07
CA VAL A 1064 7.52 65.12 -18.87
C VAL A 1064 6.64 65.99 -18.00
N SER A 1065 6.92 67.29 -17.96
CA SER A 1065 6.05 68.28 -17.32
C SER A 1065 5.72 69.42 -18.26
N ALA A 1066 4.52 69.98 -18.12
CA ALA A 1066 4.08 71.15 -18.87
C ALA A 1066 3.17 72.01 -17.99
N GLY A 1067 3.36 73.32 -18.07
CA GLY A 1067 2.61 74.24 -17.22
C GLY A 1067 2.40 75.62 -17.83
N VAL A 1068 1.55 76.38 -17.16
CA VAL A 1068 1.19 77.76 -17.46
C VAL A 1068 1.32 78.59 -16.19
N LYS A 1069 1.89 79.78 -16.33
CA LYS A 1069 2.05 80.77 -15.27
C LYS A 1069 1.39 82.08 -15.68
N MET A 1070 0.68 82.70 -14.74
CA MET A 1070 -0.03 83.97 -14.91
C MET A 1070 0.43 84.97 -13.85
N ASP A 1071 0.80 86.17 -14.27
CA ASP A 1071 1.34 87.25 -13.43
C ASP A 1071 0.35 88.43 -13.37
N PHE A 1072 0.02 88.88 -12.14
CA PHE A 1072 -1.00 89.90 -11.84
C PHE A 1072 -0.45 91.13 -11.13
#